data_AF-H6LIQ5-F1
#
_entry.id   AF-H6LIQ5-F1
#
_cell.length_a   1.000
_cell.length_b   1.000
_cell.length_c   1.000
_cell.angle_alpha   90.00
_cell.angle_beta   90.00
_cell.angle_gamma   90.00
#
_symmetry.space_group_name_H-M   'P 1'
#
loop_
_entity.id
_entity.type
_entity.pdbx_description
1 polymer ?
#
loop_
_entity_poly.entity_id
_entity_poly.type
_entity_poly.pdbx_seq_one_letter_code
_entity_poly.pdbx_strand_id
1 'polypeptide(L)'
;MKNVKEIGKKTWLIMAYLLIMAMTMTIIGITPVKAAANKTDIPVKVVFNIDNKVVPAQGINENADEFLKATYTTKLVAADGSKESQAVIDQCGAKLVPMYPESEIQNPLKFSGLEANANYFGEAIPSLLNQYIIEYDEALAGNYQLTYWYEEERTPVVGKDFEANMPSFSYNGNTTVPGSAKQEALISAAENLIQDSLASRLPASVSGHDAVFGTTAKAYGSWLIFTSARAGYTPHNGFYTECYDAYVQKYQQSNKKDPQGKPLNEGFDANEVAKDALAITAIGYDARNVGGYNLIEMLTNGKNPSDGYFVKQVSEFAIDSYNYLPDRDHAYIHELAANALAGAVSHSDPLIDMYIMEFQPIAPFYDPNAKAGDEFYDVKQAMETVFIPYFARIQGYTGLFYSGIEYDNAWSNAQSMMMLGTGNVDIFQADFIKNGYTMLDMLTDINKSFSADEGQIARGYEAIVRSYRNEKQLFDCTDVANSTVKVNTAILALPEVSAITSANKVSAQKALAAVDAMLGSLNLTTSQVSSIDMTQYNAVKAKVEATEDPTDPVEPTLPTVDCLYRTHIQNDGWEKEFKTNGEMSGTAGRSLRLEGIEVKLESEGDLGIHYKTHIENIGWEKNWKADGEMSGTKGQGLRLEAIQIELTGADADKFDVYYRVHAQNFGWLNWAKDGDSAGTAGFGNRLEGIKIVVVPEGETPPEVEAGTNDQAFISNN
;
A
#
# COMPACT_ATOMS: atom_id res chain seq x y z
N MET A 1 2.73 50.64 8.26
CA MET A 1 2.33 51.95 7.70
C MET A 1 3.34 52.55 6.69
N LYS A 2 4.14 51.76 5.95
CA LYS A 2 4.97 52.27 4.84
C LYS A 2 4.44 51.94 3.42
N ASN A 3 3.47 51.04 3.27
CA ASN A 3 3.02 50.57 1.95
C ASN A 3 1.77 51.27 1.38
N VAL A 4 1.15 52.21 2.10
CA VAL A 4 -0.02 52.96 1.58
C VAL A 4 0.40 54.22 0.79
N LYS A 5 1.65 54.69 0.94
CA LYS A 5 2.15 55.88 0.24
C LYS A 5 2.73 55.61 -1.16
N GLU A 6 3.06 54.37 -1.50
CA GLU A 6 3.55 54.03 -2.85
C GLU A 6 2.42 53.80 -3.87
N ILE A 7 1.29 53.24 -3.42
CA ILE A 7 0.13 52.98 -4.29
C ILE A 7 -0.48 54.29 -4.79
N GLY A 8 -0.50 55.34 -3.95
CA GLY A 8 -0.99 56.68 -4.32
C GLY A 8 -0.07 57.47 -5.25
N LYS A 9 1.23 57.12 -5.35
CA LYS A 9 2.17 57.76 -6.29
C LYS A 9 2.12 57.14 -7.68
N LYS A 10 1.93 55.82 -7.78
CA LYS A 10 1.77 55.13 -9.08
C LYS A 10 0.45 55.50 -9.78
N THR A 11 -0.64 55.69 -9.03
CA THR A 11 -1.92 56.16 -9.59
C THR A 11 -1.86 57.62 -10.08
N TRP A 12 -1.12 58.49 -9.40
CA TRP A 12 -0.90 59.87 -9.85
C TRP A 12 -0.01 59.98 -11.10
N LEU A 13 1.00 59.11 -11.24
CA LEU A 13 1.82 59.04 -12.46
C LEU A 13 1.03 58.52 -13.67
N ILE A 14 0.15 57.53 -13.48
CA ILE A 14 -0.71 56.99 -14.54
C ILE A 14 -1.76 58.03 -14.97
N MET A 15 -2.38 58.75 -14.03
CA MET A 15 -3.30 59.85 -14.36
C MET A 15 -2.59 61.04 -15.02
N ALA A 16 -1.36 61.37 -14.62
CA ALA A 16 -0.57 62.41 -15.26
C ALA A 16 -0.14 62.02 -16.67
N TYR A 17 0.18 60.75 -16.93
CA TYR A 17 0.51 60.24 -18.26
C TYR A 17 -0.71 60.24 -19.20
N LEU A 18 -1.89 59.86 -18.68
CA LEU A 18 -3.17 59.95 -19.40
C LEU A 18 -3.58 61.41 -19.70
N LEU A 19 -3.34 62.36 -18.78
CA LEU A 19 -3.57 63.78 -19.03
C LEU A 19 -2.58 64.38 -20.03
N ILE A 20 -1.32 63.95 -20.01
CA ILE A 20 -0.30 64.40 -20.97
C ILE A 20 -0.58 63.83 -22.37
N MET A 21 -1.04 62.58 -22.49
CA MET A 21 -1.52 62.01 -23.77
C MET A 21 -2.78 62.71 -24.29
N ALA A 22 -3.74 63.04 -23.42
CA ALA A 22 -4.93 63.80 -23.81
C ALA A 22 -4.58 65.24 -24.25
N MET A 23 -3.58 65.87 -23.62
CA MET A 23 -3.11 67.21 -24.00
C MET A 23 -2.25 67.22 -25.27
N THR A 24 -1.47 66.17 -25.57
CA THR A 24 -0.71 66.09 -26.84
C THR A 24 -1.61 65.75 -28.03
N MET A 25 -2.70 65.01 -27.83
CA MET A 25 -3.70 64.77 -28.88
C MET A 25 -4.50 66.02 -29.26
N THR A 26 -4.49 67.08 -28.45
CA THR A 26 -5.21 68.33 -28.75
C THR A 26 -4.37 69.35 -29.54
N ILE A 27 -3.06 69.10 -29.76
CA ILE A 27 -2.14 70.05 -30.41
C ILE A 27 -1.77 69.66 -31.86
N ILE A 28 -2.25 68.52 -32.36
CA ILE A 28 -2.26 68.21 -33.80
C ILE A 28 -3.69 68.39 -34.28
N GLY A 29 -3.98 69.55 -34.87
CA GLY A 29 -5.32 69.91 -35.32
C GLY A 29 -5.90 68.90 -36.32
N ILE A 30 -6.78 68.03 -35.84
CA ILE A 30 -7.69 67.25 -36.67
C ILE A 30 -9.11 67.67 -36.29
N THR A 31 -9.64 68.59 -37.07
CA THR A 31 -11.07 68.90 -37.13
C THR A 31 -11.81 67.62 -37.56
N PRO A 32 -13.01 67.31 -37.05
CA PRO A 32 -13.77 66.16 -37.55
C PRO A 32 -14.11 66.42 -39.02
N VAL A 33 -13.44 65.68 -39.91
CA VAL A 33 -13.71 65.75 -41.35
C VAL A 33 -15.05 65.07 -41.60
N LYS A 34 -15.96 65.87 -42.14
CA LYS A 34 -17.20 65.52 -42.82
C LYS A 34 -17.21 64.10 -43.43
N ALA A 35 -18.29 63.37 -43.15
CA ALA A 35 -18.71 62.25 -43.98
C ALA A 35 -18.88 62.69 -45.44
N ALA A 36 -18.04 62.12 -46.31
CA ALA A 36 -18.42 61.34 -47.49
C ALA A 36 -17.32 61.43 -48.57
N ALA A 37 -16.49 60.41 -48.65
CA ALA A 37 -16.39 59.70 -49.93
C ALA A 37 -17.13 58.38 -49.71
N ASN A 38 -17.89 57.88 -50.69
CA ASN A 38 -18.44 56.53 -50.69
C ASN A 38 -17.26 55.54 -50.75
N LYS A 39 -16.50 55.43 -49.65
CA LYS A 39 -15.42 54.47 -49.58
C LYS A 39 -16.03 53.09 -49.46
N THR A 40 -15.53 52.17 -50.28
CA THR A 40 -15.96 50.78 -50.22
C THR A 40 -15.20 50.10 -49.07
N ASP A 41 -15.95 49.44 -48.19
CA ASP A 41 -15.37 48.70 -47.07
C ASP A 41 -14.62 47.47 -47.58
N ILE A 42 -13.37 47.36 -47.17
CA ILE A 42 -12.59 46.13 -47.30
C ILE A 42 -12.43 45.54 -45.90
N PRO A 43 -13.19 44.49 -45.54
CA PRO A 43 -12.95 43.80 -44.29
C PRO A 43 -11.60 43.09 -44.32
N VAL A 44 -10.80 43.29 -43.29
CA VAL A 44 -9.47 42.72 -43.12
C VAL A 44 -9.51 41.65 -42.03
N LYS A 45 -8.83 40.53 -42.26
CA LYS A 45 -8.56 39.52 -41.23
C LYS A 45 -7.06 39.26 -41.10
N VAL A 46 -6.64 38.82 -39.91
CA VAL A 46 -5.25 38.41 -39.63
C VAL A 46 -5.09 36.92 -39.87
N VAL A 47 -4.12 36.54 -40.69
CA VAL A 47 -3.69 35.16 -40.87
C VAL A 47 -2.50 34.90 -39.97
N PHE A 48 -2.66 34.01 -39.00
CA PHE A 48 -1.57 33.48 -38.19
C PHE A 48 -0.99 32.24 -38.87
N ASN A 49 0.32 32.28 -39.11
CA ASN A 49 1.10 31.10 -39.44
C ASN A 49 2.00 30.78 -38.24
N ILE A 50 1.54 29.84 -37.43
CA ILE A 50 2.19 29.35 -36.23
C ILE A 50 3.09 28.17 -36.62
N ASP A 51 4.33 28.17 -36.14
CA ASP A 51 5.31 27.15 -36.48
C ASP A 51 5.01 25.82 -35.75
N ASN A 52 5.24 24.70 -36.44
CA ASN A 52 5.29 23.40 -35.79
C ASN A 52 6.44 23.38 -34.78
N LYS A 53 6.23 22.72 -33.64
CA LYS A 53 7.24 22.59 -32.60
C LYS A 53 7.71 21.14 -32.47
N VAL A 54 9.02 20.95 -32.56
CA VAL A 54 9.69 19.67 -32.35
C VAL A 54 10.62 19.83 -31.17
N VAL A 55 10.56 18.91 -30.22
CA VAL A 55 11.46 18.92 -29.06
C VAL A 55 12.89 18.66 -29.55
N PRO A 56 13.91 19.43 -29.12
CA PRO A 56 15.29 19.18 -29.55
C PRO A 56 15.85 17.92 -28.89
N ALA A 57 16.93 17.36 -29.45
CA ALA A 57 17.61 16.19 -28.89
C ALA A 57 18.35 16.49 -27.58
N GLN A 58 18.78 17.74 -27.36
CA GLN A 58 19.53 18.21 -26.20
C GLN A 58 19.22 19.69 -25.93
N GLY A 59 19.48 20.17 -24.71
CA GLY A 59 19.44 21.61 -24.37
C GLY A 59 18.07 22.17 -24.02
N ILE A 60 17.16 21.34 -23.50
CA ILE A 60 15.91 21.82 -22.89
C ILE A 60 16.28 22.47 -21.55
N ASN A 61 16.54 23.78 -21.57
CA ASN A 61 16.96 24.53 -20.39
C ASN A 61 15.76 25.08 -19.61
N GLU A 62 15.82 24.87 -18.29
CA GLU A 62 15.29 25.59 -17.09
C GLU A 62 13.91 26.29 -17.09
N ASN A 63 13.35 26.73 -18.22
CA ASN A 63 12.06 27.41 -18.27
C ASN A 63 11.12 26.73 -19.27
N ALA A 64 10.45 25.68 -18.79
CA ALA A 64 9.48 24.90 -19.57
C ALA A 64 8.41 25.80 -20.21
N ASP A 65 8.00 26.84 -19.49
CA ASP A 65 6.99 27.79 -19.89
C ASP A 65 7.38 28.64 -21.10
N GLU A 66 8.65 29.04 -21.20
CA GLU A 66 9.17 29.76 -22.37
C GLU A 66 9.31 28.83 -23.58
N PHE A 67 9.76 27.60 -23.38
CA PHE A 67 9.88 26.63 -24.47
C PHE A 67 8.54 26.33 -25.15
N LEU A 68 7.45 26.28 -24.38
CA LEU A 68 6.12 26.00 -24.90
C LEU A 68 5.47 27.16 -25.66
N LYS A 69 6.01 28.38 -25.58
CA LYS A 69 5.48 29.50 -26.36
C LYS A 69 5.60 29.24 -27.85
N ALA A 70 4.52 29.48 -28.57
CA ALA A 70 4.45 29.33 -30.00
C ALA A 70 5.15 30.50 -30.69
N THR A 71 5.95 30.18 -31.70
CA THR A 71 6.49 31.16 -32.64
C THR A 71 5.51 31.27 -33.79
N TYR A 72 5.25 32.50 -34.24
CA TYR A 72 4.27 32.74 -35.28
C TYR A 72 4.66 33.96 -36.13
N THR A 73 4.11 33.98 -37.33
CA THR A 73 4.12 35.15 -38.22
C THR A 73 2.68 35.54 -38.53
N THR A 74 2.45 36.83 -38.79
CA THR A 74 1.12 37.34 -39.13
C THR A 74 1.11 37.98 -40.51
N LYS A 75 -0.03 37.88 -41.20
CA LYS A 75 -0.31 38.61 -42.44
C LYS A 75 -1.72 39.19 -42.40
N LEU A 76 -1.90 40.40 -42.93
CA LEU A 76 -3.23 40.95 -43.17
C LEU A 76 -3.75 40.51 -44.54
N VAL A 77 -4.96 39.98 -44.57
CA VAL A 77 -5.62 39.59 -45.83
C VAL A 77 -7.04 40.10 -45.91
N ALA A 78 -7.54 40.24 -47.14
CA ALA A 78 -8.92 40.59 -47.37
C ALA A 78 -9.84 39.45 -46.90
N ALA A 79 -10.78 39.75 -46.01
CA ALA A 79 -11.70 38.77 -45.44
C ALA A 79 -12.72 38.25 -46.47
N ASP A 80 -12.99 39.01 -47.53
CA ASP A 80 -13.79 38.60 -48.69
C ASP A 80 -13.05 37.62 -49.62
N GLY A 81 -11.74 37.45 -49.45
CA GLY A 81 -10.87 36.62 -50.29
C GLY A 81 -10.60 37.17 -51.70
N SER A 82 -11.00 38.42 -52.01
CA SER A 82 -10.82 38.98 -53.35
C SER A 82 -9.41 39.50 -53.59
N LYS A 83 -8.91 39.32 -54.82
CA LYS A 83 -7.57 39.80 -55.20
C LYS A 83 -7.53 41.32 -55.28
N GLU A 84 -8.65 41.92 -55.63
CA GLU A 84 -8.86 43.37 -55.70
C GLU A 84 -8.72 43.98 -54.31
N SER A 85 -9.43 43.46 -53.30
CA SER A 85 -9.32 43.92 -51.92
C SER A 85 -7.91 43.70 -51.36
N GLN A 86 -7.27 42.56 -51.66
CA GLN A 86 -5.91 42.30 -51.23
C GLN A 86 -4.90 43.29 -51.84
N ALA A 87 -5.03 43.62 -53.12
CA ALA A 87 -4.13 44.57 -53.78
C ALA A 87 -4.20 45.96 -53.12
N VAL A 88 -5.38 46.37 -52.66
CA VAL A 88 -5.54 47.62 -51.89
C VAL A 88 -4.83 47.54 -50.54
N ILE A 89 -5.01 46.45 -49.79
CA ILE A 89 -4.34 46.21 -48.49
C ILE A 89 -2.82 46.29 -48.64
N ASP A 90 -2.27 45.63 -49.66
CA ASP A 90 -0.84 45.62 -49.95
C ASP A 90 -0.34 47.01 -50.39
N GLN A 91 -1.11 47.71 -51.24
CA GLN A 91 -0.77 49.06 -51.74
C GLN A 91 -0.71 50.11 -50.64
N CYS A 92 -1.64 50.07 -49.68
CA CYS A 92 -1.64 51.01 -48.55
C CYS A 92 -0.66 50.63 -47.44
N GLY A 93 0.15 49.57 -47.63
CA GLY A 93 1.17 49.15 -46.67
C GLY A 93 0.57 48.74 -45.32
N ALA A 94 -0.64 48.17 -45.33
CA ALA A 94 -1.31 47.78 -44.09
C ALA A 94 -0.49 46.75 -43.32
N LYS A 95 -0.28 46.99 -42.03
CA LYS A 95 0.51 46.13 -41.16
C LYS A 95 -0.09 46.10 -39.76
N LEU A 96 0.15 44.99 -39.06
CA LEU A 96 -0.18 44.84 -37.65
C LEU A 96 0.93 45.47 -36.80
N VAL A 97 0.58 46.37 -35.89
CA VAL A 97 1.52 47.14 -35.05
C VAL A 97 1.12 47.01 -33.59
N PRO A 98 2.07 46.73 -32.67
CA PRO A 98 1.74 46.61 -31.26
C PRO A 98 1.32 47.96 -30.67
N MET A 99 0.31 47.94 -29.80
CA MET A 99 -0.17 49.14 -29.09
C MET A 99 0.78 49.59 -27.97
N TYR A 100 1.61 48.66 -27.51
CA TYR A 100 2.58 48.82 -26.43
C TYR A 100 3.99 48.54 -26.97
N PRO A 101 5.06 48.94 -26.26
CA PRO A 101 6.41 48.47 -26.60
C PRO A 101 6.43 46.94 -26.74
N GLU A 102 7.17 46.40 -27.71
CA GLU A 102 7.21 44.95 -27.97
C GLU A 102 7.56 44.13 -26.73
N SER A 103 8.38 44.67 -25.83
CA SER A 103 8.73 44.05 -24.54
C SER A 103 7.56 43.86 -23.58
N GLU A 104 6.45 44.56 -23.78
CA GLU A 104 5.24 44.48 -22.96
C GLU A 104 4.18 43.54 -23.55
N ILE A 105 4.32 43.13 -24.81
CA ILE A 105 3.39 42.23 -25.48
C ILE A 105 3.46 40.84 -24.85
N GLN A 106 2.32 40.37 -24.37
CA GLN A 106 2.18 39.02 -23.83
C GLN A 106 1.75 38.08 -24.94
N ASN A 107 2.54 37.03 -25.18
CA ASN A 107 2.19 35.95 -26.11
C ASN A 107 1.41 34.84 -25.36
N PRO A 108 0.07 34.74 -25.53
CA PRO A 108 -0.73 33.72 -24.87
C PRO A 108 -0.72 32.39 -25.62
N LEU A 109 -0.09 32.31 -26.79
CA LEU A 109 -0.07 31.09 -27.60
C LEU A 109 0.98 30.13 -27.03
N LYS A 110 0.54 29.20 -26.17
CA LYS A 110 1.38 28.14 -25.60
C LYS A 110 0.91 26.75 -26.01
N PHE A 111 1.82 25.91 -26.48
CA PHE A 111 1.53 24.50 -26.70
C PHE A 111 1.22 23.82 -25.36
N SER A 112 0.33 22.83 -25.39
CA SER A 112 0.02 22.01 -24.21
C SER A 112 1.18 21.12 -23.80
N GLY A 113 2.25 21.03 -24.62
CA GLY A 113 3.44 20.16 -24.53
C GLY A 113 3.18 18.65 -24.64
N LEU A 114 1.91 18.27 -24.84
CA LEU A 114 1.52 16.93 -25.24
C LEU A 114 1.75 16.79 -26.74
N GLU A 115 2.17 15.59 -27.15
CA GLU A 115 2.25 15.29 -28.58
C GLU A 115 0.87 15.39 -29.23
N ALA A 116 0.78 16.17 -30.30
CA ALA A 116 -0.47 16.43 -31.00
C ALA A 116 -0.21 16.74 -32.47
N ASN A 117 -0.96 16.07 -33.35
CA ASN A 117 -0.91 16.29 -34.80
C ASN A 117 -1.54 17.64 -35.21
N ALA A 118 -2.36 18.24 -34.35
CA ALA A 118 -3.00 19.54 -34.56
C ALA A 118 -3.27 20.22 -33.21
N ASN A 119 -2.74 21.43 -33.03
CA ASN A 119 -3.01 22.28 -31.86
C ASN A 119 -3.96 23.42 -32.23
N TYR A 120 -4.94 23.67 -31.36
CA TYR A 120 -5.89 24.75 -31.55
C TYR A 120 -5.56 25.94 -30.63
N PHE A 121 -5.30 27.08 -31.25
CA PHE A 121 -4.97 28.34 -30.56
C PHE A 121 -6.07 29.39 -30.63
N GLY A 122 -7.21 29.06 -31.27
CA GLY A 122 -8.24 30.05 -31.60
C GLY A 122 -8.84 30.77 -30.40
N GLU A 123 -8.85 30.17 -29.21
CA GLU A 123 -9.30 30.82 -27.98
C GLU A 123 -8.28 31.82 -27.42
N ALA A 124 -6.99 31.61 -27.65
CA ALA A 124 -5.91 32.48 -27.15
C ALA A 124 -5.58 33.65 -28.11
N ILE A 125 -5.82 33.47 -29.41
CA ILE A 125 -5.53 34.48 -30.45
C ILE A 125 -6.26 35.81 -30.21
N PRO A 126 -7.55 35.86 -29.80
CA PRO A 126 -8.21 37.13 -29.47
C PRO A 126 -7.46 37.94 -28.41
N SER A 127 -6.96 37.29 -27.35
CA SER A 127 -6.18 37.96 -26.31
C SER A 127 -4.85 38.52 -26.82
N LEU A 128 -4.26 37.88 -27.83
CA LEU A 128 -3.07 38.39 -28.49
C LEU A 128 -3.42 39.60 -29.37
N LEU A 129 -4.45 39.48 -30.21
CA LEU A 129 -4.88 40.55 -31.12
C LEU A 129 -5.31 41.83 -30.41
N ASN A 130 -5.89 41.74 -29.22
CA ASN A 130 -6.25 42.90 -28.37
C ASN A 130 -5.07 43.81 -28.02
N GLN A 131 -3.84 43.37 -28.26
CA GLN A 131 -2.61 44.13 -27.98
C GLN A 131 -2.05 44.82 -29.24
N TYR A 132 -2.73 44.70 -30.39
CA TYR A 132 -2.29 45.22 -31.69
C TYR A 132 -3.37 46.09 -32.35
N ILE A 133 -2.94 46.97 -33.24
CA ILE A 133 -3.77 47.75 -34.16
C ILE A 133 -3.28 47.55 -35.60
N ILE A 134 -4.12 47.88 -36.59
CA ILE A 134 -3.68 47.97 -37.99
C ILE A 134 -3.29 49.41 -38.30
N GLU A 135 -2.08 49.59 -38.82
CA GLU A 135 -1.58 50.86 -39.36
C GLU A 135 -1.52 50.74 -40.89
N TYR A 136 -2.04 51.73 -41.62
CA TYR A 136 -1.99 51.79 -43.08
C TYR A 136 -2.03 53.24 -43.59
N ASP A 137 -1.56 53.46 -44.83
CA ASP A 137 -1.62 54.75 -45.51
C ASP A 137 -2.99 54.96 -46.18
N GLU A 138 -3.85 55.75 -45.53
CA GLU A 138 -5.19 56.05 -46.04
C GLU A 138 -5.22 56.75 -47.41
N ALA A 139 -4.18 57.50 -47.77
CA ALA A 139 -4.11 58.20 -49.05
C ALA A 139 -3.88 57.21 -50.20
N LEU A 140 -3.12 56.14 -49.94
CA LEU A 140 -2.86 55.06 -50.89
C LEU A 140 -4.05 54.09 -51.03
N ALA A 141 -4.95 54.04 -50.04
CA ALA A 141 -6.19 53.25 -50.11
C ALA A 141 -7.25 53.84 -51.06
N GLY A 142 -7.15 55.11 -51.45
CA GLY A 142 -8.01 55.75 -52.43
C GLY A 142 -9.50 55.75 -52.06
N ASN A 143 -10.34 55.08 -52.87
CA ASN A 143 -11.79 54.95 -52.68
C ASN A 143 -12.17 53.78 -51.74
N TYR A 144 -11.21 53.18 -51.05
CA TYR A 144 -11.47 52.09 -50.11
C TYR A 144 -11.11 52.51 -48.69
N GLN A 145 -11.73 51.84 -47.72
CA GLN A 145 -11.35 51.90 -46.32
C GLN A 145 -11.23 50.49 -45.76
N LEU A 146 -10.18 50.25 -44.98
CA LEU A 146 -10.00 48.97 -44.30
C LEU A 146 -10.91 48.94 -43.07
N THR A 147 -11.68 47.87 -42.93
CA THR A 147 -12.50 47.62 -41.74
C THR A 147 -11.95 46.40 -41.01
N TYR A 148 -11.80 46.53 -39.69
CA TYR A 148 -11.24 45.52 -38.80
C TYR A 148 -11.82 45.76 -37.39
N TRP A 149 -11.78 44.75 -36.51
CA TRP A 149 -12.21 44.77 -35.09
C TRP A 149 -13.11 45.95 -34.69
N TYR A 150 -14.43 45.70 -34.68
CA TYR A 150 -15.48 46.70 -34.46
C TYR A 150 -15.16 47.66 -33.29
N GLU A 151 -14.91 48.94 -33.61
CA GLU A 151 -14.76 49.99 -32.61
C GLU A 151 -16.12 50.35 -31.98
N GLU A 152 -16.45 49.65 -30.89
CA GLU A 152 -16.89 50.30 -29.63
C GLU A 152 -16.65 49.40 -28.40
N GLU A 153 -16.34 48.11 -28.57
CA GLU A 153 -15.96 47.20 -27.46
C GLU A 153 -14.79 46.24 -27.80
N ARG A 154 -13.87 46.63 -28.70
CA ARG A 154 -12.50 46.11 -28.96
C ARG A 154 -12.23 44.60 -28.87
N THR A 155 -13.27 43.75 -28.91
CA THR A 155 -13.12 42.32 -28.71
C THR A 155 -13.26 41.62 -30.05
N PRO A 156 -12.22 40.92 -30.54
CA PRO A 156 -12.28 40.16 -31.77
C PRO A 156 -13.43 39.18 -31.78
N VAL A 157 -14.18 39.18 -32.87
CA VAL A 157 -15.21 38.18 -33.12
C VAL A 157 -14.51 36.94 -33.66
N VAL A 158 -14.53 35.88 -32.84
CA VAL A 158 -13.95 34.57 -33.17
C VAL A 158 -14.44 34.11 -34.55
N GLY A 159 -13.49 33.81 -35.45
CA GLY A 159 -13.77 33.24 -36.78
C GLY A 159 -14.05 34.25 -37.90
N LYS A 160 -14.09 35.57 -37.65
CA LYS A 160 -14.22 36.59 -38.71
C LYS A 160 -12.99 37.49 -38.84
N ASP A 161 -12.33 37.80 -37.72
CA ASP A 161 -11.22 38.75 -37.71
C ASP A 161 -9.85 38.08 -37.86
N PHE A 162 -9.78 36.75 -37.75
CA PHE A 162 -8.54 36.00 -37.93
C PHE A 162 -8.77 34.58 -38.44
N GLU A 163 -7.71 34.03 -39.01
CA GLU A 163 -7.55 32.61 -39.29
C GLU A 163 -6.18 32.16 -38.81
N ALA A 164 -6.05 30.90 -38.40
CA ALA A 164 -4.79 30.32 -37.98
C ALA A 164 -4.65 28.90 -38.53
N ASN A 165 -3.43 28.51 -38.89
CA ASN A 165 -3.13 27.10 -39.11
C ASN A 165 -3.20 26.32 -37.78
N MET A 166 -3.26 25.00 -37.89
CA MET A 166 -3.18 24.08 -36.74
C MET A 166 -1.79 23.46 -36.70
N PRO A 167 -0.82 24.03 -35.94
CA PRO A 167 0.53 23.50 -35.87
C PRO A 167 0.57 22.18 -35.08
N SER A 168 1.56 21.35 -35.35
CA SER A 168 1.84 20.13 -34.60
C SER A 168 2.87 20.37 -33.49
N PHE A 169 2.75 19.61 -32.39
CA PHE A 169 3.79 19.45 -31.37
C PHE A 169 4.23 18.00 -31.36
N SER A 170 5.55 17.74 -31.45
CA SER A 170 6.07 16.37 -31.54
C SER A 170 7.33 16.17 -30.72
N TYR A 171 7.48 14.95 -30.21
CA TYR A 171 8.68 14.53 -29.50
C TYR A 171 9.81 14.22 -30.48
N ASN A 172 11.06 14.21 -29.99
CA ASN A 172 12.25 13.83 -30.76
C ASN A 172 12.37 12.31 -30.98
N GLY A 173 11.43 11.52 -30.44
CA GLY A 173 11.37 10.06 -30.57
C GLY A 173 12.39 9.29 -29.72
N ASN A 174 13.19 9.95 -28.88
CA ASN A 174 14.14 9.27 -28.02
C ASN A 174 13.44 8.65 -26.80
N THR A 175 13.29 7.32 -26.82
CA THR A 175 12.75 6.50 -25.72
C THR A 175 13.84 5.65 -25.06
N THR A 176 15.11 6.02 -25.23
CA THR A 176 16.25 5.24 -24.73
C THR A 176 16.24 5.20 -23.21
N VAL A 177 16.04 4.00 -22.66
CA VAL A 177 16.12 3.76 -21.22
C VAL A 177 17.53 4.08 -20.70
N PRO A 178 17.65 4.91 -19.65
CA PRO A 178 18.96 5.21 -19.06
C PRO A 178 19.60 3.95 -18.49
N GLY A 179 20.92 3.80 -18.63
CA GLY A 179 21.65 2.70 -17.99
C GLY A 179 21.63 2.82 -16.45
N SER A 180 21.90 1.71 -15.76
CA SER A 180 21.79 1.61 -14.29
C SER A 180 22.53 2.72 -13.53
N ALA A 181 23.73 3.13 -13.97
CA ALA A 181 24.46 4.21 -13.33
C ALA A 181 23.73 5.57 -13.36
N LYS A 182 23.00 5.87 -14.45
CA LYS A 182 22.17 7.08 -14.53
C LYS A 182 20.88 6.92 -13.71
N GLN A 183 20.27 5.72 -13.71
CA GLN A 183 19.09 5.44 -12.87
C GLN A 183 19.41 5.65 -11.39
N GLU A 184 20.51 5.07 -10.90
CA GLU A 184 20.99 5.27 -9.53
C GLU A 184 21.23 6.75 -9.20
N ALA A 185 21.86 7.51 -10.11
CA ALA A 185 22.11 8.92 -9.89
C ALA A 185 20.80 9.73 -9.78
N LEU A 186 19.78 9.41 -10.59
CA LEU A 186 18.47 10.05 -10.52
C LEU A 186 17.74 9.73 -9.22
N ILE A 187 17.77 8.46 -8.79
CA ILE A 187 17.16 8.02 -7.53
C ILE A 187 17.85 8.71 -6.34
N SER A 188 19.19 8.76 -6.32
CA SER A 188 19.91 9.46 -5.25
C SER A 188 19.70 10.98 -5.27
N ALA A 189 19.46 11.59 -6.43
CA ALA A 189 19.06 12.99 -6.49
C ALA A 189 17.66 13.20 -5.88
N ALA A 190 16.72 12.28 -6.13
CA ALA A 190 15.39 12.30 -5.50
C ALA A 190 15.47 12.08 -3.97
N GLU A 191 16.30 11.15 -3.50
CA GLU A 191 16.58 10.95 -2.06
C GLU A 191 17.07 12.24 -1.39
N ASN A 192 18.04 12.94 -2.01
CA ASN A 192 18.52 14.22 -1.48
C ASN A 192 17.43 15.30 -1.47
N LEU A 193 16.63 15.40 -2.54
CA LEU A 193 15.51 16.33 -2.60
C LEU A 193 14.48 16.07 -1.48
N ILE A 194 14.17 14.81 -1.21
CA ILE A 194 13.25 14.41 -0.13
C ILE A 194 13.80 14.91 1.21
N GLN A 195 15.09 14.64 1.51
CA GLN A 195 15.71 15.07 2.77
C GLN A 195 15.75 16.60 2.91
N ASP A 196 16.15 17.32 1.85
CA ASP A 196 16.22 18.79 1.86
C ASP A 196 14.82 19.42 2.01
N SER A 197 13.82 18.85 1.34
CA SER A 197 12.43 19.28 1.46
C SER A 197 11.92 19.08 2.88
N LEU A 198 12.11 17.89 3.46
CA LEU A 198 11.69 17.59 4.82
C LEU A 198 12.43 18.45 5.85
N ALA A 199 13.73 18.70 5.67
CA ALA A 199 14.48 19.60 6.55
C ALA A 199 13.99 21.05 6.50
N SER A 200 13.54 21.51 5.32
CA SER A 200 12.94 22.84 5.14
C SER A 200 11.54 22.93 5.77
N ARG A 201 10.73 21.88 5.63
CA ARG A 201 9.33 21.87 6.06
C ARG A 201 9.15 21.50 7.53
N LEU A 202 9.94 20.56 8.02
CA LEU A 202 9.91 20.04 9.39
C LEU A 202 11.31 20.16 10.04
N PRO A 203 11.83 21.40 10.24
CA PRO A 203 13.19 21.59 10.75
C PRO A 203 13.33 21.13 12.19
N ALA A 204 14.57 20.88 12.62
CA ALA A 204 14.93 20.42 13.97
C ALA A 204 14.45 21.30 15.14
N SER A 205 13.98 22.53 14.87
CA SER A 205 13.39 23.41 15.88
C SER A 205 11.91 23.11 16.17
N VAL A 206 11.25 22.28 15.36
CA VAL A 206 9.83 21.94 15.50
C VAL A 206 9.69 20.76 16.44
N SER A 207 8.96 20.94 17.55
CA SER A 207 8.64 19.85 18.46
C SER A 207 7.64 18.88 17.83
N GLY A 208 7.62 17.62 18.28
CA GLY A 208 6.62 16.66 17.84
C GLY A 208 5.19 17.09 18.19
N HIS A 209 5.01 17.81 19.31
CA HIS A 209 3.74 18.44 19.68
C HIS A 209 3.29 19.48 18.65
N ASP A 210 4.17 20.40 18.25
CA ASP A 210 3.86 21.41 17.24
C ASP A 210 3.61 20.76 15.87
N ALA A 211 4.31 19.67 15.54
CA ALA A 211 4.07 18.93 14.30
C ALA A 211 2.66 18.31 14.23
N VAL A 212 2.09 17.90 15.37
CA VAL A 212 0.73 17.34 15.45
C VAL A 212 -0.33 18.43 15.51
N PHE A 213 -0.15 19.47 16.34
CA PHE A 213 -1.16 20.50 16.58
C PHE A 213 -1.05 21.72 15.67
N GLY A 214 0.04 21.86 14.92
CA GLY A 214 0.38 23.12 14.28
C GLY A 214 0.90 24.17 15.28
N THR A 215 1.25 25.33 14.74
CA THR A 215 1.53 26.54 15.51
C THR A 215 0.63 27.67 15.02
N THR A 216 0.58 28.79 15.75
CA THR A 216 -0.15 29.99 15.30
C THR A 216 0.34 30.51 13.94
N ALA A 217 1.60 30.24 13.58
CA ALA A 217 2.22 30.77 12.36
C ALA A 217 2.21 29.76 11.20
N LYS A 218 2.10 28.46 11.49
CA LYS A 218 2.30 27.40 10.50
C LYS A 218 1.50 26.16 10.87
N ALA A 219 0.69 25.68 9.93
CA ALA A 219 0.07 24.37 10.04
C ALA A 219 1.10 23.29 9.69
N TYR A 220 1.11 22.23 10.49
CA TYR A 220 1.76 20.97 10.19
C TYR A 220 0.68 19.90 10.07
N GLY A 221 1.04 18.62 10.13
CA GLY A 221 0.05 17.58 10.27
C GLY A 221 0.61 16.18 10.10
N SER A 222 -0.26 15.21 10.34
CA SER A 222 0.03 13.78 10.31
C SER A 222 0.59 13.33 8.98
N TRP A 223 0.20 13.97 7.88
CA TRP A 223 0.78 13.69 6.55
C TRP A 223 2.28 13.99 6.46
N LEU A 224 2.75 15.08 7.05
CA LEU A 224 4.17 15.43 7.07
C LEU A 224 4.96 14.51 8.00
N ILE A 225 4.37 14.11 9.14
CA ILE A 225 4.95 13.14 10.08
C ILE A 225 5.05 11.75 9.44
N PHE A 226 3.99 11.30 8.77
CA PHE A 226 4.00 10.06 8.00
C PHE A 226 5.10 10.07 6.94
N THR A 227 5.17 11.17 6.16
CA THR A 227 6.17 11.30 5.09
C THR A 227 7.59 11.28 5.65
N SER A 228 7.85 11.98 6.77
CA SER A 228 9.17 11.99 7.38
C SER A 228 9.58 10.61 7.90
N ALA A 229 8.65 9.89 8.54
CA ALA A 229 8.88 8.53 9.03
C ALA A 229 9.18 7.54 7.90
N ARG A 230 8.40 7.57 6.81
CA ARG A 230 8.63 6.68 5.66
C ARG A 230 9.94 6.97 4.95
N ALA A 231 10.32 8.24 4.83
CA ALA A 231 11.59 8.68 4.23
C ALA A 231 12.81 8.60 5.19
N GLY A 232 12.65 8.03 6.39
CA GLY A 232 13.75 7.91 7.37
C GLY A 232 14.29 9.24 7.91
N TYR A 233 13.54 10.34 7.78
CA TYR A 233 13.95 11.67 8.23
C TYR A 233 13.42 11.95 9.65
N THR A 234 14.33 12.10 10.61
CA THR A 234 13.97 12.52 11.98
C THR A 234 14.49 13.94 12.26
N PRO A 235 13.62 14.93 12.56
CA PRO A 235 14.03 16.30 12.86
C PRO A 235 15.05 16.41 14.00
N HIS A 236 14.80 15.70 15.10
CA HIS A 236 15.70 15.59 16.26
C HIS A 236 15.44 14.29 17.05
N ASN A 237 16.40 13.88 17.87
CA ASN A 237 16.26 12.68 18.69
C ASN A 237 15.07 12.81 19.66
N GLY A 238 14.16 11.84 19.66
CA GLY A 238 12.94 11.85 20.47
C GLY A 238 11.71 12.49 19.81
N PHE A 239 11.85 13.08 18.61
CA PHE A 239 10.75 13.74 17.90
C PHE A 239 9.49 12.87 17.76
N TYR A 240 9.62 11.61 17.36
CA TYR A 240 8.44 10.73 17.20
C TYR A 240 7.77 10.34 18.52
N THR A 241 8.53 10.27 19.62
CA THR A 241 7.94 10.11 20.95
C THR A 241 7.09 11.32 21.31
N GLU A 242 7.60 12.53 21.06
CA GLU A 242 6.83 13.77 21.25
C GLU A 242 5.56 13.79 20.39
N CYS A 243 5.63 13.32 19.14
CA CYS A 243 4.45 13.19 18.28
C CYS A 243 3.42 12.23 18.86
N TYR A 244 3.85 11.04 19.30
CA TYR A 244 2.93 10.05 19.88
C TYR A 244 2.26 10.59 21.15
N ASP A 245 3.01 11.21 22.06
CA ASP A 245 2.47 11.84 23.26
C ASP A 245 1.43 12.93 22.91
N ALA A 246 1.69 13.70 21.84
CA ALA A 246 0.77 14.71 21.34
C ALA A 246 -0.52 14.10 20.73
N TYR A 247 -0.44 12.96 20.04
CA TYR A 247 -1.63 12.23 19.59
C TYR A 247 -2.44 11.71 20.78
N VAL A 248 -1.80 11.12 21.79
CA VAL A 248 -2.47 10.70 23.04
C VAL A 248 -3.20 11.88 23.67
N GLN A 249 -2.53 13.03 23.76
CA GLN A 249 -3.14 14.27 24.23
C GLN A 249 -4.36 14.68 23.38
N LYS A 250 -4.24 14.67 22.04
CA LYS A 250 -5.30 15.04 21.09
C LYS A 250 -6.58 14.25 21.35
N TYR A 251 -6.48 12.93 21.46
CA TYR A 251 -7.64 12.08 21.67
C TYR A 251 -8.20 12.16 23.10
N GLN A 252 -7.35 12.24 24.13
CA GLN A 252 -7.80 12.38 25.51
C GLN A 252 -8.52 13.72 25.77
N GLN A 253 -8.06 14.81 25.13
CA GLN A 253 -8.70 16.13 25.24
C GLN A 253 -10.09 16.20 24.62
N SER A 254 -10.44 15.27 23.71
CA SER A 254 -11.80 15.18 23.17
C SER A 254 -12.86 14.92 24.25
N ASN A 255 -12.45 14.30 25.37
CA ASN A 255 -13.31 13.84 26.47
C ASN A 255 -14.52 13.00 26.00
N LYS A 256 -14.41 12.35 24.84
CA LYS A 256 -15.43 11.44 24.30
C LYS A 256 -15.35 10.11 25.04
N LYS A 257 -16.23 9.92 26.00
CA LYS A 257 -16.29 8.73 26.85
C LYS A 257 -17.71 8.18 26.90
N ASP A 258 -17.81 6.86 27.07
CA ASP A 258 -19.07 6.19 27.35
C ASP A 258 -19.56 6.47 28.79
N PRO A 259 -20.78 6.03 29.18
CA PRO A 259 -21.28 6.23 30.55
C PRO A 259 -20.43 5.59 31.65
N GLN A 260 -19.58 4.62 31.31
CA GLN A 260 -18.65 3.93 32.21
C GLN A 260 -17.29 4.66 32.29
N GLY A 261 -17.11 5.74 31.53
CA GLY A 261 -15.88 6.53 31.49
C GLY A 261 -14.79 5.98 30.57
N LYS A 262 -15.09 4.94 29.77
CA LYS A 262 -14.16 4.38 28.78
C LYS A 262 -14.12 5.26 27.53
N PRO A 263 -12.96 5.41 26.85
CA PRO A 263 -12.87 6.07 25.56
C PRO A 263 -13.94 5.59 24.57
N LEU A 264 -14.64 6.54 23.94
CA LEU A 264 -15.69 6.29 22.94
C LEU A 264 -15.13 6.57 21.55
N ASN A 265 -15.08 5.56 20.68
CA ASN A 265 -14.50 5.63 19.33
C ASN A 265 -15.48 6.22 18.28
N GLU A 266 -16.17 7.31 18.62
CA GLU A 266 -17.28 7.86 17.81
C GLU A 266 -17.29 9.40 17.70
N GLY A 267 -17.79 9.90 16.58
CA GLY A 267 -17.94 11.33 16.29
C GLY A 267 -16.63 12.10 16.17
N PHE A 268 -15.55 11.45 15.74
CA PHE A 268 -14.32 12.07 15.27
C PHE A 268 -14.38 12.27 13.76
N ASP A 269 -13.57 13.21 13.23
CA ASP A 269 -13.43 13.35 11.78
C ASP A 269 -12.61 12.18 11.22
N ALA A 270 -13.24 11.34 10.40
CA ALA A 270 -12.61 10.13 9.87
C ALA A 270 -11.39 10.41 8.97
N ASN A 271 -11.34 11.54 8.26
CA ASN A 271 -10.19 11.90 7.43
C ASN A 271 -8.96 12.20 8.30
N GLU A 272 -9.15 12.97 9.37
CA GLU A 272 -8.07 13.28 10.31
C GLU A 272 -7.62 12.05 11.08
N VAL A 273 -8.57 11.19 11.50
CA VAL A 273 -8.26 9.90 12.14
C VAL A 273 -7.43 9.01 11.24
N ALA A 274 -7.76 8.91 9.94
CA ALA A 274 -7.01 8.08 9.00
C ALA A 274 -5.56 8.57 8.83
N LYS A 275 -5.36 9.89 8.70
CA LYS A 275 -4.02 10.48 8.61
C LYS A 275 -3.22 10.26 9.90
N ASP A 276 -3.85 10.42 11.06
CA ASP A 276 -3.22 10.15 12.35
C ASP A 276 -2.81 8.68 12.48
N ALA A 277 -3.70 7.75 12.14
CA ALA A 277 -3.44 6.31 12.19
C ALA A 277 -2.25 5.92 11.29
N LEU A 278 -2.18 6.47 10.08
CA LEU A 278 -1.02 6.32 9.18
C LEU A 278 0.27 6.82 9.83
N ALA A 279 0.26 8.06 10.34
CA ALA A 279 1.44 8.65 10.97
C ALA A 279 1.92 7.83 12.17
N ILE A 280 1.00 7.49 13.08
CA ILE A 280 1.25 6.68 14.29
C ILE A 280 1.86 5.33 13.93
N THR A 281 1.29 4.66 12.92
CA THR A 281 1.79 3.37 12.45
C THR A 281 3.19 3.51 11.85
N ALA A 282 3.44 4.53 11.02
CA ALA A 282 4.74 4.77 10.40
C ALA A 282 5.85 5.13 11.41
N ILE A 283 5.51 5.77 12.52
CA ILE A 283 6.45 6.07 13.61
C ILE A 283 6.64 4.90 14.60
N GLY A 284 6.05 3.73 14.33
CA GLY A 284 6.26 2.50 15.09
C GLY A 284 5.38 2.33 16.34
N TYR A 285 4.24 3.01 16.40
CA TYR A 285 3.23 2.84 17.44
C TYR A 285 1.95 2.21 16.87
N ASP A 286 1.11 1.62 17.73
CA ASP A 286 -0.11 0.93 17.32
C ASP A 286 -1.32 1.86 17.36
N ALA A 287 -1.95 2.06 16.19
CA ALA A 287 -3.11 2.93 16.05
C ALA A 287 -4.39 2.37 16.72
N ARG A 288 -4.39 1.09 17.16
CA ARG A 288 -5.50 0.48 17.90
C ARG A 288 -5.54 0.89 19.37
N ASN A 289 -4.47 1.49 19.90
CA ASN A 289 -4.43 1.97 21.28
C ASN A 289 -3.67 3.29 21.40
N VAL A 290 -4.36 4.41 21.19
CA VAL A 290 -3.84 5.76 21.32
C VAL A 290 -4.49 6.42 22.53
N GLY A 291 -3.86 6.30 23.70
CA GLY A 291 -4.43 6.81 24.95
C GLY A 291 -5.75 6.14 25.34
N GLY A 292 -5.95 4.88 24.92
CA GLY A 292 -7.17 4.09 25.11
C GLY A 292 -8.19 4.19 23.96
N TYR A 293 -7.95 5.04 22.95
CA TYR A 293 -8.80 5.14 21.76
C TYR A 293 -8.28 4.22 20.65
N ASN A 294 -9.19 3.61 19.90
CA ASN A 294 -8.85 2.73 18.78
C ASN A 294 -9.20 3.42 17.46
N LEU A 295 -8.18 3.96 16.78
CA LEU A 295 -8.38 4.73 15.56
C LEU A 295 -8.79 3.81 14.40
N ILE A 296 -8.32 2.55 14.36
CA ILE A 296 -8.74 1.59 13.33
C ILE A 296 -10.22 1.22 13.48
N GLU A 297 -10.73 1.08 14.71
CA GLU A 297 -12.16 0.90 14.96
C GLU A 297 -12.95 2.13 14.52
N MET A 298 -12.44 3.35 14.75
CA MET A 298 -13.10 4.57 14.31
C MET A 298 -13.32 4.61 12.79
N LEU A 299 -12.39 4.05 12.01
CA LEU A 299 -12.47 3.99 10.54
C LEU A 299 -13.43 2.92 10.02
N THR A 300 -13.78 1.94 10.85
CA THR A 300 -14.55 0.76 10.42
C THR A 300 -15.94 0.64 11.06
N ASN A 301 -16.19 1.33 12.17
CA ASN A 301 -17.46 1.20 12.89
C ASN A 301 -18.64 1.97 12.28
N GLY A 302 -18.40 2.83 11.27
CA GLY A 302 -19.44 3.61 10.59
C GLY A 302 -20.03 4.76 11.42
N LYS A 303 -19.39 5.16 12.53
CA LYS A 303 -19.89 6.17 13.48
C LYS A 303 -19.10 7.48 13.49
N ASN A 304 -18.18 7.65 12.54
CA ASN A 304 -17.30 8.81 12.45
C ASN A 304 -17.55 9.55 11.13
N PRO A 305 -18.09 10.78 11.17
CA PRO A 305 -18.34 11.56 9.96
C PRO A 305 -17.04 12.13 9.38
N SER A 306 -17.09 12.60 8.14
CA SER A 306 -16.13 13.56 7.62
C SER A 306 -16.67 14.22 6.35
N ASP A 307 -16.36 15.51 6.19
CA ASP A 307 -16.58 16.25 4.93
C ASP A 307 -15.29 16.29 4.09
N GLY A 308 -14.25 15.55 4.48
CA GLY A 308 -12.97 15.50 3.80
C GLY A 308 -13.07 14.87 2.41
N TYR A 309 -12.23 15.35 1.49
CA TYR A 309 -12.04 14.67 0.21
C TYR A 309 -11.35 13.32 0.41
N PHE A 310 -11.81 12.31 -0.33
CA PHE A 310 -11.21 10.98 -0.40
C PHE A 310 -11.05 10.26 0.95
N VAL A 311 -11.96 10.51 1.91
CA VAL A 311 -11.91 9.90 3.26
C VAL A 311 -11.80 8.38 3.18
N LYS A 312 -12.58 7.73 2.30
CA LYS A 312 -12.60 6.28 2.16
C LYS A 312 -11.22 5.78 1.70
N GLN A 313 -10.63 6.43 0.70
CA GLN A 313 -9.29 6.11 0.19
C GLN A 313 -8.21 6.23 1.27
N VAL A 314 -8.19 7.34 2.03
CA VAL A 314 -7.22 7.52 3.12
C VAL A 314 -7.45 6.52 4.25
N SER A 315 -8.71 6.16 4.52
CA SER A 315 -9.06 5.13 5.49
C SER A 315 -8.54 3.76 5.08
N GLU A 316 -8.63 3.39 3.80
CA GLU A 316 -8.06 2.13 3.31
C GLU A 316 -6.55 2.07 3.56
N PHE A 317 -5.81 3.14 3.20
CA PHE A 317 -4.37 3.19 3.48
C PHE A 317 -4.07 3.02 4.97
N ALA A 318 -4.84 3.65 5.85
CA ALA A 318 -4.64 3.53 7.29
C ALA A 318 -4.90 2.12 7.82
N ILE A 319 -6.01 1.49 7.38
CA ILE A 319 -6.38 0.12 7.77
C ILE A 319 -5.33 -0.89 7.28
N ASP A 320 -4.83 -0.70 6.07
CA ASP A 320 -3.88 -1.63 5.45
C ASP A 320 -2.44 -1.41 5.85
N SER A 321 -2.13 -0.25 6.43
CA SER A 321 -0.76 0.17 6.71
C SER A 321 0.04 -0.80 7.57
N TYR A 322 -0.63 -1.63 8.38
CA TYR A 322 0.01 -2.75 9.07
C TYR A 322 -0.80 -4.05 8.95
N ASN A 323 -1.67 -4.15 7.95
CA ASN A 323 -2.65 -5.24 7.83
C ASN A 323 -3.47 -5.41 9.14
N TYR A 324 -4.09 -4.32 9.61
CA TYR A 324 -4.81 -4.35 10.90
C TYR A 324 -6.04 -5.28 10.87
N LEU A 325 -6.58 -5.58 9.68
CA LEU A 325 -7.75 -6.43 9.45
C LEU A 325 -7.43 -7.49 8.37
N PRO A 326 -6.71 -8.58 8.70
CA PRO A 326 -6.22 -9.55 7.73
C PRO A 326 -7.30 -10.31 6.95
N ASP A 327 -8.50 -10.47 7.51
CA ASP A 327 -9.59 -11.24 6.92
C ASP A 327 -10.69 -10.37 6.30
N ARG A 328 -10.40 -9.09 6.02
CA ARG A 328 -11.42 -8.18 5.45
C ARG A 328 -11.70 -8.50 3.98
N ASP A 329 -12.95 -8.36 3.59
CA ASP A 329 -13.38 -8.46 2.18
C ASP A 329 -13.05 -7.14 1.48
N HIS A 330 -12.02 -7.14 0.60
CA HIS A 330 -11.48 -5.99 -0.14
C HIS A 330 -12.46 -5.40 -1.18
N ALA A 331 -13.77 -5.49 -0.94
CA ALA A 331 -14.84 -5.11 -1.85
C ALA A 331 -14.70 -3.69 -2.42
N TYR A 332 -14.19 -2.73 -1.65
CA TYR A 332 -13.98 -1.37 -2.16
C TYR A 332 -12.83 -1.28 -3.18
N ILE A 333 -11.78 -2.07 -3.02
CA ILE A 333 -10.67 -2.13 -3.98
C ILE A 333 -11.18 -2.66 -5.33
N HIS A 334 -12.01 -3.71 -5.30
CA HIS A 334 -12.66 -4.26 -6.49
C HIS A 334 -13.66 -3.28 -7.13
N GLU A 335 -14.41 -2.53 -6.31
CA GLU A 335 -15.30 -1.46 -6.80
C GLU A 335 -14.52 -0.39 -7.58
N LEU A 336 -13.38 0.07 -7.03
CA LEU A 336 -12.52 1.05 -7.69
C LEU A 336 -11.91 0.51 -8.98
N ALA A 337 -11.44 -0.74 -9.00
CA ALA A 337 -10.91 -1.38 -10.20
C ALA A 337 -11.98 -1.48 -11.30
N ALA A 338 -13.20 -1.88 -10.95
CA ALA A 338 -14.33 -1.95 -11.87
C ALA A 338 -14.71 -0.57 -12.43
N ASN A 339 -14.75 0.47 -11.58
CA ASN A 339 -15.03 1.84 -11.99
C ASN A 339 -13.97 2.37 -12.97
N ALA A 340 -12.69 2.12 -12.69
CA ALA A 340 -11.59 2.49 -13.57
C ALA A 340 -11.73 1.85 -14.96
N LEU A 341 -12.02 0.53 -15.00
CA LEU A 341 -12.23 -0.21 -16.26
C LEU A 341 -13.46 0.28 -17.03
N ALA A 342 -14.49 0.75 -16.34
CA ALA A 342 -15.67 1.35 -16.95
C ALA A 342 -15.46 2.82 -17.40
N GLY A 343 -14.35 3.45 -17.02
CA GLY A 343 -14.12 4.88 -17.21
C GLY A 343 -15.07 5.76 -16.38
N ALA A 344 -15.56 5.24 -15.25
CA ALA A 344 -16.47 5.93 -14.35
C ALA A 344 -15.70 6.64 -13.23
N VAL A 345 -15.94 7.93 -13.03
CA VAL A 345 -15.32 8.78 -11.99
C VAL A 345 -16.41 9.47 -11.17
N SER A 346 -16.18 9.69 -9.88
CA SER A 346 -17.16 10.30 -8.98
C SER A 346 -17.09 11.83 -8.92
N HIS A 347 -16.08 12.44 -9.56
CA HIS A 347 -15.89 13.89 -9.63
C HIS A 347 -15.89 14.41 -11.06
N SER A 348 -16.09 15.73 -11.20
CA SER A 348 -15.98 16.45 -12.48
C SER A 348 -14.76 17.36 -12.56
N ASP A 349 -13.85 17.30 -11.56
CA ASP A 349 -12.63 18.11 -11.54
C ASP A 349 -11.70 17.75 -12.72
N PRO A 350 -11.22 18.75 -13.49
CA PRO A 350 -10.35 18.51 -14.63
C PRO A 350 -8.89 18.21 -14.26
N LEU A 351 -8.49 18.41 -13.00
CA LEU A 351 -7.13 18.14 -12.55
C LEU A 351 -6.88 16.64 -12.42
N ILE A 352 -5.72 16.22 -12.90
CA ILE A 352 -5.30 14.82 -12.87
C ILE A 352 -5.20 14.26 -11.45
N ASP A 353 -4.79 15.07 -10.46
CA ASP A 353 -4.62 14.60 -9.09
C ASP A 353 -5.92 14.09 -8.48
N MET A 354 -7.06 14.71 -8.79
CA MET A 354 -8.37 14.24 -8.33
C MET A 354 -8.69 12.86 -8.90
N TYR A 355 -8.44 12.66 -10.20
CA TYR A 355 -8.63 11.38 -10.86
C TYR A 355 -7.73 10.30 -10.26
N ILE A 356 -6.46 10.63 -10.03
CA ILE A 356 -5.50 9.69 -9.44
C ILE A 356 -5.88 9.33 -8.01
N MET A 357 -6.16 10.34 -7.17
CA MET A 357 -6.48 10.14 -5.76
C MET A 357 -7.73 9.27 -5.56
N GLU A 358 -8.70 9.31 -6.48
CA GLU A 358 -9.87 8.43 -6.43
C GLU A 358 -9.48 6.95 -6.46
N PHE A 359 -8.54 6.57 -7.33
CA PHE A 359 -8.17 5.18 -7.61
C PHE A 359 -6.87 4.72 -6.95
N GLN A 360 -6.09 5.60 -6.34
CA GLN A 360 -4.82 5.25 -5.69
C GLN A 360 -4.89 4.04 -4.74
N PRO A 361 -5.98 3.75 -4.00
CA PRO A 361 -6.04 2.56 -3.15
C PRO A 361 -5.90 1.22 -3.86
N ILE A 362 -6.11 1.15 -5.18
CA ILE A 362 -5.88 -0.11 -5.90
C ILE A 362 -4.39 -0.38 -6.10
N ALA A 363 -3.53 0.64 -6.08
CA ALA A 363 -2.12 0.51 -6.43
C ALA A 363 -1.35 -0.50 -5.56
N PRO A 364 -1.50 -0.53 -4.22
CA PRO A 364 -0.83 -1.54 -3.38
C PRO A 364 -1.10 -2.99 -3.80
N PHE A 365 -2.28 -3.25 -4.35
CA PHE A 365 -2.77 -4.58 -4.73
C PHE A 365 -2.41 -4.99 -6.17
N TYR A 366 -1.69 -4.13 -6.90
CA TYR A 366 -1.24 -4.45 -8.25
C TYR A 366 -0.13 -5.50 -8.23
N ASP A 367 -0.43 -6.67 -8.80
CA ASP A 367 0.57 -7.69 -9.13
C ASP A 367 0.61 -7.94 -10.65
N PRO A 368 1.72 -7.63 -11.34
CA PRO A 368 1.85 -7.91 -12.78
C PRO A 368 1.76 -9.41 -13.11
N ASN A 369 1.95 -10.30 -12.13
CA ASN A 369 1.87 -11.75 -12.31
C ASN A 369 0.49 -12.35 -12.03
N ALA A 370 -0.46 -11.56 -11.54
CA ALA A 370 -1.82 -12.01 -11.26
C ALA A 370 -2.50 -12.59 -12.52
N LYS A 371 -3.29 -13.64 -12.32
CA LYS A 371 -3.97 -14.42 -13.36
C LYS A 371 -5.47 -14.43 -13.11
N ALA A 372 -6.25 -14.73 -14.16
CA ALA A 372 -7.68 -14.89 -14.04
C ALA A 372 -8.02 -15.95 -12.96
N GLY A 373 -8.75 -15.53 -11.94
CA GLY A 373 -9.08 -16.35 -10.75
C GLY A 373 -8.34 -15.91 -9.47
N ASP A 374 -7.26 -15.15 -9.58
CA ASP A 374 -6.61 -14.51 -8.42
C ASP A 374 -7.46 -13.34 -7.90
N GLU A 375 -7.40 -13.08 -6.59
CA GLU A 375 -8.23 -12.08 -5.89
C GLU A 375 -8.20 -10.72 -6.59
N PHE A 376 -7.00 -10.16 -6.83
CA PHE A 376 -6.80 -8.82 -7.40
C PHE A 376 -6.52 -8.82 -8.91
N TYR A 377 -7.02 -9.81 -9.65
CA TYR A 377 -6.82 -9.85 -11.11
C TYR A 377 -7.45 -8.64 -11.83
N ASP A 378 -8.57 -8.13 -11.32
CA ASP A 378 -9.24 -6.92 -11.79
C ASP A 378 -8.38 -5.65 -11.59
N VAL A 379 -7.65 -5.55 -10.47
CA VAL A 379 -6.68 -4.48 -10.22
C VAL A 379 -5.57 -4.50 -11.26
N LYS A 380 -5.03 -5.69 -11.59
CA LYS A 380 -4.06 -5.84 -12.69
C LYS A 380 -4.64 -5.32 -14.01
N GLN A 381 -5.88 -5.68 -14.34
CA GLN A 381 -6.54 -5.20 -15.55
C GLN A 381 -6.68 -3.67 -15.54
N ALA A 382 -7.13 -3.07 -14.44
CA ALA A 382 -7.26 -1.62 -14.31
C ALA A 382 -5.90 -0.92 -14.49
N MET A 383 -4.85 -1.40 -13.82
CA MET A 383 -3.51 -0.82 -13.91
C MET A 383 -2.92 -0.90 -15.33
N GLU A 384 -2.98 -2.05 -15.98
CA GLU A 384 -2.31 -2.27 -17.27
C GLU A 384 -3.10 -1.73 -18.47
N THR A 385 -4.44 -1.64 -18.37
CA THR A 385 -5.27 -1.19 -19.50
C THR A 385 -5.70 0.26 -19.39
N VAL A 386 -5.78 0.80 -18.17
CA VAL A 386 -6.21 2.18 -17.91
C VAL A 386 -5.03 3.02 -17.46
N PHE A 387 -4.47 2.76 -16.27
CA PHE A 387 -3.59 3.72 -15.61
C PHE A 387 -2.20 3.85 -16.24
N ILE A 388 -1.48 2.75 -16.47
CA ILE A 388 -0.13 2.81 -17.07
C ILE A 388 -0.18 3.48 -18.47
N PRO A 389 -1.09 3.07 -19.39
CA PRO A 389 -1.25 3.77 -20.68
C PRO A 389 -1.74 5.21 -20.54
N TYR A 390 -2.57 5.49 -19.53
CA TYR A 390 -2.99 6.86 -19.20
C TYR A 390 -1.78 7.72 -18.88
N PHE A 391 -0.97 7.34 -17.88
CA PHE A 391 0.24 8.06 -17.47
C PHE A 391 1.23 8.25 -18.62
N ALA A 392 1.47 7.22 -19.44
CA ALA A 392 2.38 7.31 -20.58
C ALA A 392 1.91 8.33 -21.64
N ARG A 393 0.59 8.54 -21.80
CA ARG A 393 0.01 9.49 -22.76
C ARG A 393 0.07 10.94 -22.28
N ILE A 394 -0.12 11.17 -20.99
CA ILE A 394 -0.16 12.51 -20.39
C ILE A 394 1.23 13.02 -19.97
N GLN A 395 2.23 12.15 -20.01
CA GLN A 395 3.61 12.53 -19.74
C GLN A 395 4.11 13.44 -20.87
N GLY A 396 4.54 14.64 -20.50
CA GLY A 396 4.97 15.68 -21.42
C GLY A 396 6.39 15.52 -21.90
N TYR A 397 6.81 16.51 -22.66
CA TYR A 397 8.12 16.53 -23.30
C TYR A 397 9.32 16.54 -22.33
N THR A 398 9.10 16.92 -21.07
CA THR A 398 10.10 16.94 -19.99
C THR A 398 10.18 15.64 -19.19
N GLY A 399 9.28 14.68 -19.44
CA GLY A 399 9.10 13.51 -18.60
C GLY A 399 8.17 13.72 -17.40
N LEU A 400 7.74 14.96 -17.10
CA LEU A 400 6.72 15.24 -16.08
C LEU A 400 5.30 15.06 -16.63
N PHE A 401 4.34 14.83 -15.75
CA PHE A 401 2.92 14.65 -16.09
C PHE A 401 2.20 15.99 -16.26
N TYR A 402 1.36 16.09 -17.29
CA TYR A 402 0.46 17.23 -17.47
C TYR A 402 -0.63 17.22 -16.39
N SER A 403 -0.78 18.30 -15.63
CA SER A 403 -1.79 18.38 -14.57
C SER A 403 -3.23 18.52 -15.07
N GLY A 404 -3.41 18.77 -16.37
CA GLY A 404 -4.63 19.32 -16.94
C GLY A 404 -4.54 20.83 -17.21
N ILE A 405 -3.54 21.51 -16.61
CA ILE A 405 -3.30 22.94 -16.81
C ILE A 405 -1.83 23.22 -17.16
N GLU A 406 -0.87 22.60 -16.48
CA GLU A 406 0.57 22.83 -16.66
C GLU A 406 1.42 21.57 -16.35
N TYR A 407 2.69 21.54 -16.77
CA TYR A 407 3.60 20.40 -16.50
C TYR A 407 4.40 20.51 -15.22
N ASP A 408 4.65 21.74 -14.79
CA ASP A 408 5.48 22.04 -13.64
C ASP A 408 4.63 22.18 -12.37
N ASN A 409 3.50 21.45 -12.36
CA ASN A 409 2.68 21.28 -11.19
C ASN A 409 3.25 20.12 -10.37
N ALA A 410 4.10 20.47 -9.40
CA ALA A 410 4.74 19.52 -8.50
C ALA A 410 3.71 18.69 -7.70
N TRP A 411 2.51 19.22 -7.46
CA TRP A 411 1.46 18.57 -6.68
C TRP A 411 0.87 17.37 -7.43
N SER A 412 0.41 17.61 -8.65
CA SER A 412 -0.19 16.58 -9.51
C SER A 412 0.83 15.52 -9.92
N ASN A 413 2.08 15.93 -10.15
CA ASN A 413 3.18 15.00 -10.38
C ASN A 413 3.44 14.11 -9.18
N ALA A 414 3.41 14.66 -7.96
CA ALA A 414 3.59 13.88 -6.74
C ALA A 414 2.49 12.81 -6.57
N GLN A 415 1.23 13.13 -6.87
CA GLN A 415 0.14 12.13 -6.84
C GLN A 415 0.34 11.03 -7.89
N SER A 416 0.80 11.42 -9.08
CA SER A 416 1.11 10.47 -10.17
C SER A 416 2.24 9.52 -9.78
N MET A 417 3.34 10.07 -9.26
CA MET A 417 4.48 9.31 -8.74
C MET A 417 4.08 8.40 -7.57
N MET A 418 3.20 8.88 -6.70
CA MET A 418 2.68 8.08 -5.57
C MET A 418 1.92 6.85 -6.06
N MET A 419 1.05 6.99 -7.07
CA MET A 419 0.32 5.85 -7.65
C MET A 419 1.26 4.85 -8.32
N LEU A 420 2.18 5.33 -9.16
CA LEU A 420 3.15 4.47 -9.86
C LEU A 420 4.09 3.75 -8.88
N GLY A 421 4.64 4.47 -7.91
CA GLY A 421 5.56 3.93 -6.91
C GLY A 421 4.88 2.95 -5.96
N THR A 422 3.67 3.27 -5.50
CA THR A 422 2.89 2.35 -4.66
C THR A 422 2.51 1.07 -5.42
N GLY A 423 2.26 1.17 -6.72
CA GLY A 423 2.06 0.01 -7.59
C GLY A 423 3.33 -0.74 -7.97
N ASN A 424 4.51 -0.33 -7.51
CA ASN A 424 5.79 -0.89 -7.97
C ASN A 424 5.93 -0.91 -9.50
N VAL A 425 5.38 0.10 -10.19
CA VAL A 425 5.50 0.22 -11.64
C VAL A 425 6.93 0.64 -11.99
N ASP A 426 7.58 -0.09 -12.90
CA ASP A 426 8.90 0.30 -13.40
C ASP A 426 8.82 1.63 -14.15
N ILE A 427 9.32 2.69 -13.53
CA ILE A 427 9.34 4.05 -14.11
C ILE A 427 10.45 4.27 -15.13
N PHE A 428 11.40 3.34 -15.26
CA PHE A 428 12.47 3.41 -16.25
C PHE A 428 12.16 2.59 -17.52
N GLN A 429 10.94 2.05 -17.66
CA GLN A 429 10.51 1.44 -18.91
C GLN A 429 10.33 2.48 -20.03
N ALA A 430 10.49 2.04 -21.30
CA ALA A 430 10.53 2.92 -22.47
C ALA A 430 9.30 3.83 -22.61
N ASP A 431 8.12 3.38 -22.20
CA ASP A 431 6.87 4.15 -22.28
C ASP A 431 6.90 5.42 -21.41
N PHE A 432 7.70 5.40 -20.32
CA PHE A 432 7.91 6.51 -19.42
C PHE A 432 9.16 7.36 -19.75
N ILE A 433 9.79 7.12 -20.89
CA ILE A 433 10.90 7.93 -21.39
C ILE A 433 10.42 8.85 -22.51
N LYS A 434 10.40 10.16 -22.24
CA LYS A 434 10.04 11.19 -23.23
C LYS A 434 11.25 12.03 -23.57
N ASN A 435 11.62 12.04 -24.85
CA ASN A 435 12.76 12.83 -25.34
C ASN A 435 14.12 12.48 -24.71
N GLY A 436 14.28 11.28 -24.17
CA GLY A 436 15.44 10.85 -23.38
C GLY A 436 15.40 11.28 -21.91
N TYR A 437 14.32 11.93 -21.48
CA TYR A 437 14.06 12.32 -20.10
C TYR A 437 13.12 11.33 -19.43
N THR A 438 13.45 11.03 -18.19
CA THR A 438 12.62 10.34 -17.20
C THR A 438 11.81 11.39 -16.43
N MET A 439 10.83 10.94 -15.64
CA MET A 439 10.13 11.80 -14.69
C MET A 439 11.01 12.34 -13.54
N LEU A 440 12.26 11.88 -13.41
CA LEU A 440 13.20 12.30 -12.38
C LEU A 440 14.31 13.23 -12.90
N ASP A 441 14.44 13.42 -14.22
CA ASP A 441 15.45 14.32 -14.78
C ASP A 441 15.13 15.81 -14.49
N MET A 442 13.86 16.13 -14.18
CA MET A 442 13.41 17.48 -13.82
C MET A 442 12.78 17.49 -12.42
N LEU A 443 13.65 17.40 -11.41
CA LEU A 443 13.24 17.54 -10.01
C LEU A 443 12.65 18.92 -9.74
N THR A 444 11.63 18.96 -8.90
CA THR A 444 10.99 20.22 -8.49
C THR A 444 11.90 21.04 -7.57
N ASP A 445 11.73 22.37 -7.58
CA ASP A 445 12.32 23.26 -6.60
C ASP A 445 11.73 22.97 -5.20
N ILE A 446 12.59 22.85 -4.19
CA ILE A 446 12.22 22.66 -2.77
C ILE A 446 11.29 23.76 -2.22
N ASN A 447 11.34 24.96 -2.81
CA ASN A 447 10.51 26.10 -2.43
C ASN A 447 9.10 26.00 -3.01
N LYS A 448 8.89 25.20 -4.08
CA LYS A 448 7.56 24.92 -4.59
C LYS A 448 6.86 23.96 -3.63
N SER A 449 5.99 24.51 -2.81
CA SER A 449 5.00 23.75 -2.05
C SER A 449 3.70 24.53 -2.07
N PHE A 450 2.60 23.83 -2.20
CA PHE A 450 1.30 24.37 -1.88
C PHE A 450 1.03 24.19 -0.39
N SER A 451 0.32 25.13 0.23
CA SER A 451 0.17 25.25 1.68
C SER A 451 -0.75 24.20 2.32
N ALA A 452 -1.35 23.30 1.53
CA ALA A 452 -2.37 22.36 2.00
C ALA A 452 -1.81 21.07 2.64
N ASP A 453 -0.64 20.60 2.20
CA ASP A 453 0.09 19.41 2.66
C ASP A 453 1.56 19.54 2.26
N GLU A 454 2.39 19.99 3.21
CA GLU A 454 3.81 20.24 2.97
C GLU A 454 4.64 18.98 2.69
N GLY A 455 4.10 17.78 2.95
CA GLY A 455 4.79 16.51 2.74
C GLY A 455 4.53 15.88 1.38
N GLN A 456 3.52 16.31 0.63
CA GLN A 456 3.03 15.56 -0.53
C GLN A 456 4.11 15.33 -1.61
N ILE A 457 4.89 16.37 -1.93
CA ILE A 457 5.93 16.29 -2.96
C ILE A 457 6.98 15.25 -2.57
N ALA A 458 7.50 15.34 -1.34
CA ALA A 458 8.46 14.38 -0.81
C ALA A 458 7.87 12.96 -0.81
N ARG A 459 6.60 12.81 -0.45
CA ARG A 459 5.88 11.53 -0.45
C ARG A 459 5.77 10.89 -1.85
N GLY A 460 5.54 11.69 -2.88
CA GLY A 460 5.53 11.21 -4.27
C GLY A 460 6.88 10.64 -4.71
N TYR A 461 7.97 11.36 -4.45
CA TYR A 461 9.32 10.86 -4.73
C TYR A 461 9.67 9.64 -3.87
N GLU A 462 9.29 9.63 -2.60
CA GLU A 462 9.54 8.51 -1.68
C GLU A 462 8.87 7.22 -2.16
N ALA A 463 7.65 7.29 -2.72
CA ALA A 463 7.00 6.12 -3.31
C ALA A 463 7.83 5.51 -4.46
N ILE A 464 8.44 6.36 -5.30
CA ILE A 464 9.31 5.93 -6.40
C ILE A 464 10.62 5.34 -5.87
N VAL A 465 11.25 6.01 -4.91
CA VAL A 465 12.49 5.54 -4.28
C VAL A 465 12.27 4.15 -3.68
N ARG A 466 11.21 3.96 -2.88
CA ARG A 466 10.87 2.67 -2.27
C ARG A 466 10.67 1.56 -3.29
N SER A 467 9.92 1.85 -4.36
CA SER A 467 9.72 0.90 -5.46
C SER A 467 11.06 0.49 -6.09
N TYR A 468 11.91 1.46 -6.43
CA TYR A 468 13.20 1.20 -7.06
C TYR A 468 14.17 0.44 -6.14
N ARG A 469 14.16 0.76 -4.83
CA ARG A 469 14.98 0.11 -3.81
C ARG A 469 14.45 -1.27 -3.38
N ASN A 470 13.31 -1.70 -3.91
CA ASN A 470 12.61 -2.93 -3.53
C ASN A 470 12.31 -2.96 -2.02
N GLU A 471 11.89 -1.82 -1.49
CA GLU A 471 11.37 -1.67 -0.13
C GLU A 471 9.86 -1.91 -0.12
N LYS A 472 9.26 -1.97 1.08
CA LYS A 472 7.80 -2.01 1.16
C LYS A 472 7.20 -0.73 0.59
N GLN A 473 6.05 -0.89 -0.06
CA GLN A 473 5.29 0.20 -0.66
C GLN A 473 5.05 1.31 0.38
N LEU A 474 4.89 2.54 -0.10
CA LEU A 474 4.84 3.74 0.73
C LEU A 474 3.93 3.60 1.96
N PHE A 475 2.70 3.08 1.75
CA PHE A 475 1.71 2.91 2.81
C PHE A 475 1.80 1.59 3.57
N ASP A 476 2.54 0.59 3.08
CA ASP A 476 2.82 -0.66 3.81
C ASP A 476 3.93 -0.41 4.83
N CYS A 477 3.54 -0.18 6.08
CA CYS A 477 4.45 0.04 7.21
C CYS A 477 4.87 -1.27 7.90
N THR A 478 4.60 -2.46 7.33
CA THR A 478 5.01 -3.74 7.94
C THR A 478 6.54 -3.89 8.03
N ASP A 479 7.29 -3.13 7.24
CA ASP A 479 8.75 -3.01 7.32
C ASP A 479 9.27 -2.17 8.50
N VAL A 480 8.40 -1.48 9.25
CA VAL A 480 8.83 -0.74 10.44
C VAL A 480 9.38 -1.72 11.47
N ALA A 481 10.71 -1.70 11.63
CA ALA A 481 11.45 -2.69 12.41
C ALA A 481 10.99 -2.73 13.87
N ASN A 482 10.98 -1.57 14.52
CA ASN A 482 10.65 -1.38 15.94
C ASN A 482 9.21 -0.85 16.08
N SER A 483 8.23 -1.73 15.88
CA SER A 483 6.80 -1.38 15.94
C SER A 483 6.10 -2.10 17.09
N THR A 484 5.31 -1.36 17.87
CA THR A 484 4.47 -1.95 18.92
C THR A 484 3.29 -2.74 18.36
N VAL A 485 2.92 -2.54 17.09
CA VAL A 485 1.86 -3.31 16.41
C VAL A 485 2.18 -4.81 16.42
N LYS A 486 3.46 -5.19 16.27
CA LYS A 486 3.89 -6.60 16.32
C LYS A 486 3.53 -7.25 17.65
N VAL A 487 3.92 -6.59 18.75
CA VAL A 487 3.71 -7.11 20.11
C VAL A 487 2.22 -7.11 20.46
N ASN A 488 1.51 -6.02 20.19
CA ASN A 488 0.07 -5.95 20.45
C ASN A 488 -0.71 -6.99 19.64
N THR A 489 -0.34 -7.26 18.39
CA THR A 489 -0.96 -8.33 17.60
C THR A 489 -0.70 -9.70 18.20
N ALA A 490 0.52 -9.96 18.68
CA ALA A 490 0.83 -11.20 19.39
C ALA A 490 0.05 -11.34 20.71
N ILE A 491 -0.18 -10.24 21.43
CA ILE A 491 -1.00 -10.21 22.65
C ILE A 491 -2.47 -10.49 22.30
N LEU A 492 -3.02 -9.85 21.27
CA LEU A 492 -4.40 -10.07 20.81
C LEU A 492 -4.64 -11.52 20.36
N ALA A 493 -3.62 -12.19 19.86
CA ALA A 493 -3.65 -13.60 19.48
C ALA A 493 -3.55 -14.58 20.65
N LEU A 494 -3.31 -14.10 21.89
CA LEU A 494 -3.34 -14.95 23.07
C LEU A 494 -4.76 -15.53 23.28
N PRO A 495 -4.88 -16.74 23.83
CA PRO A 495 -6.19 -17.32 24.11
C PRO A 495 -7.00 -16.44 25.07
N GLU A 496 -8.31 -16.42 24.88
CA GLU A 496 -9.22 -15.83 25.84
C GLU A 496 -9.01 -16.43 27.23
N VAL A 497 -8.97 -15.61 28.27
CA VAL A 497 -8.63 -16.03 29.63
C VAL A 497 -9.58 -17.13 30.14
N SER A 498 -10.85 -17.05 29.75
CA SER A 498 -11.89 -18.04 30.10
C SER A 498 -11.73 -19.38 29.37
N ALA A 499 -11.00 -19.41 28.25
CA ALA A 499 -10.73 -20.62 27.49
C ALA A 499 -9.50 -21.38 28.00
N ILE A 500 -8.74 -20.82 28.96
CA ILE A 500 -7.55 -21.46 29.52
C ILE A 500 -7.95 -22.48 30.57
N THR A 501 -7.59 -23.73 30.32
CA THR A 501 -7.82 -24.89 31.18
C THR A 501 -6.50 -25.57 31.51
N SER A 502 -6.50 -26.55 32.41
CA SER A 502 -5.30 -27.36 32.71
C SER A 502 -4.71 -28.00 31.45
N ALA A 503 -5.55 -28.47 30.52
CA ALA A 503 -5.13 -29.14 29.29
C ALA A 503 -4.37 -28.24 28.30
N ASN A 504 -4.72 -26.96 28.21
CA ASN A 504 -4.08 -26.03 27.25
C ASN A 504 -3.12 -25.02 27.90
N LYS A 505 -2.89 -25.14 29.21
CA LYS A 505 -2.01 -24.27 30.01
C LYS A 505 -0.58 -24.20 29.46
N VAL A 506 -0.04 -25.33 28.99
CA VAL A 506 1.30 -25.40 28.36
C VAL A 506 1.34 -24.61 27.05
N SER A 507 0.31 -24.73 26.22
CA SER A 507 0.18 -23.99 24.97
C SER A 507 0.03 -22.48 25.22
N ALA A 508 -0.76 -22.08 26.21
CA ALA A 508 -0.88 -20.69 26.64
C ALA A 508 0.46 -20.14 27.16
N GLN A 509 1.21 -20.92 27.95
CA GLN A 509 2.55 -20.55 28.42
C GLN A 509 3.54 -20.37 27.25
N LYS A 510 3.47 -21.22 26.22
CA LYS A 510 4.28 -21.09 25.00
C LYS A 510 3.92 -19.81 24.23
N ALA A 511 2.64 -19.46 24.16
CA ALA A 511 2.19 -18.23 23.52
C ALA A 511 2.68 -16.97 24.29
N LEU A 512 2.62 -16.97 25.62
CA LEU A 512 3.21 -15.91 26.46
C LEU A 512 4.72 -15.77 26.23
N ALA A 513 5.45 -16.89 26.20
CA ALA A 513 6.89 -16.87 25.93
C ALA A 513 7.23 -16.35 24.53
N ALA A 514 6.36 -16.57 23.54
CA ALA A 514 6.51 -15.98 22.20
C ALA A 514 6.33 -14.46 22.21
N VAL A 515 5.37 -13.94 22.99
CA VAL A 515 5.21 -12.49 23.22
C VAL A 515 6.46 -11.91 23.88
N ASP A 516 6.98 -12.56 24.93
CA ASP A 516 8.20 -12.11 25.63
C ASP A 516 9.43 -12.12 24.71
N ALA A 517 9.59 -13.17 23.90
CA ALA A 517 10.67 -13.28 22.93
C ALA A 517 10.57 -12.19 21.85
N MET A 518 9.35 -11.91 21.36
CA MET A 518 9.11 -10.83 20.41
C MET A 518 9.48 -9.48 21.03
N LEU A 519 8.96 -9.17 22.22
CA LEU A 519 9.25 -7.92 22.93
C LEU A 519 10.76 -7.74 23.17
N GLY A 520 11.46 -8.80 23.58
CA GLY A 520 12.91 -8.79 23.80
C GLY A 520 13.76 -8.68 22.53
N SER A 521 13.19 -8.98 21.35
CA SER A 521 13.89 -8.85 20.05
C SER A 521 13.84 -7.43 19.47
N LEU A 522 12.92 -6.59 19.95
CA LEU A 522 12.71 -5.24 19.43
C LEU A 522 13.48 -4.20 20.25
N ASN A 523 14.05 -3.20 19.58
CA ASN A 523 14.70 -2.08 20.23
C ASN A 523 13.70 -0.92 20.42
N LEU A 524 12.71 -1.12 21.28
CA LEU A 524 11.65 -0.15 21.57
C LEU A 524 12.12 0.92 22.57
N THR A 525 11.66 2.15 22.38
CA THR A 525 11.82 3.22 23.37
C THR A 525 10.96 2.98 24.61
N THR A 526 11.26 3.63 25.73
CA THR A 526 10.43 3.54 26.95
C THR A 526 8.97 3.95 26.70
N SER A 527 8.72 4.95 25.86
CA SER A 527 7.35 5.38 25.51
C SER A 527 6.62 4.31 24.70
N GLN A 528 7.29 3.70 23.71
CA GLN A 528 6.73 2.56 22.97
C GLN A 528 6.39 1.39 23.89
N VAL A 529 7.29 0.97 24.78
CA VAL A 529 7.00 -0.12 25.73
C VAL A 529 5.79 0.22 26.62
N SER A 530 5.69 1.48 27.07
CA SER A 530 4.58 1.94 27.91
C SER A 530 3.24 2.04 27.16
N SER A 531 3.26 2.09 25.83
CA SER A 531 2.06 2.13 24.98
C SER A 531 1.43 0.76 24.72
N ILE A 532 2.16 -0.33 25.00
CA ILE A 532 1.68 -1.71 24.77
C ILE A 532 0.59 -2.03 25.79
N ASP A 533 -0.56 -2.52 25.31
CA ASP A 533 -1.65 -2.95 26.20
C ASP A 533 -1.36 -4.34 26.76
N MET A 534 -0.81 -4.38 27.97
CA MET A 534 -0.48 -5.62 28.66
C MET A 534 -1.68 -6.25 29.39
N THR A 535 -2.90 -5.73 29.26
CA THR A 535 -4.07 -6.21 30.02
C THR A 535 -4.35 -7.69 29.75
N GLN A 536 -4.49 -8.08 28.48
CA GLN A 536 -4.74 -9.47 28.10
C GLN A 536 -3.55 -10.37 28.46
N TYR A 537 -2.32 -9.95 28.16
CA TYR A 537 -1.12 -10.70 28.54
C TYR A 537 -1.08 -10.97 30.05
N ASN A 538 -1.30 -9.95 30.88
CA ASN A 538 -1.25 -10.10 32.33
C ASN A 538 -2.37 -11.00 32.85
N ALA A 539 -3.57 -10.94 32.25
CA ALA A 539 -4.68 -11.78 32.64
C ALA A 539 -4.44 -13.26 32.26
N VAL A 540 -3.92 -13.52 31.06
CA VAL A 540 -3.51 -14.86 30.60
C VAL A 540 -2.38 -15.39 31.48
N LYS A 541 -1.34 -14.57 31.74
CA LYS A 541 -0.24 -14.91 32.63
C LYS A 541 -0.72 -15.25 34.04
N ALA A 542 -1.62 -14.45 34.61
CA ALA A 542 -2.18 -14.73 35.92
C ALA A 542 -2.95 -16.06 35.97
N LYS A 543 -3.74 -16.41 34.94
CA LYS A 543 -4.47 -17.69 34.87
C LYS A 543 -3.52 -18.87 34.65
N VAL A 544 -2.42 -18.68 33.92
CA VAL A 544 -1.36 -19.69 33.75
C VAL A 544 -0.49 -19.84 35.01
N GLU A 545 -0.24 -18.78 35.76
CA GLU A 545 0.55 -18.84 37.00
C GLU A 545 -0.28 -19.24 38.23
N ALA A 546 -1.61 -19.14 38.15
CA ALA A 546 -2.50 -19.56 39.23
C ALA A 546 -2.29 -21.05 39.57
N THR A 547 -1.94 -21.31 40.83
CA THR A 547 -2.01 -22.63 41.43
C THR A 547 -3.43 -22.85 41.94
N GLU A 548 -4.19 -23.65 41.18
CA GLU A 548 -5.58 -24.06 41.42
C GLU A 548 -6.63 -22.92 41.37
N ASP A 549 -7.61 -23.04 40.48
CA ASP A 549 -8.82 -22.23 40.50
C ASP A 549 -9.86 -22.94 41.40
N PRO A 550 -10.29 -22.36 42.53
CA PRO A 550 -11.31 -22.97 43.40
C PRO A 550 -12.72 -23.00 42.79
N THR A 551 -12.88 -22.47 41.57
CA THR A 551 -14.13 -22.51 40.80
C THR A 551 -14.08 -23.40 39.55
N ASP A 552 -12.91 -23.99 39.24
CA ASP A 552 -12.89 -25.08 38.27
C ASP A 552 -13.60 -26.29 38.90
N PRO A 553 -14.54 -26.95 38.19
CA PRO A 553 -15.05 -28.22 38.65
C PRO A 553 -13.85 -29.15 38.84
N VAL A 554 -13.71 -29.72 40.04
CA VAL A 554 -12.72 -30.76 40.31
C VAL A 554 -13.00 -31.87 39.29
N GLU A 555 -12.19 -31.90 38.24
CA GLU A 555 -12.16 -33.00 37.30
C GLU A 555 -11.85 -34.24 38.16
N PRO A 556 -12.70 -35.28 38.12
CA PRO A 556 -12.44 -36.48 38.89
C PRO A 556 -11.06 -36.97 38.46
N THR A 557 -10.12 -36.99 39.41
CA THR A 557 -8.77 -37.51 39.18
C THR A 557 -8.93 -38.90 38.59
N LEU A 558 -8.68 -39.04 37.28
CA LEU A 558 -8.70 -40.32 36.63
C LEU A 558 -7.68 -41.22 37.36
N PRO A 559 -8.06 -42.45 37.72
CA PRO A 559 -7.18 -43.33 38.46
C PRO A 559 -5.86 -43.51 37.70
N THR A 560 -4.73 -43.51 38.40
CA THR A 560 -3.44 -43.82 37.80
C THR A 560 -3.47 -45.24 37.23
N VAL A 561 -3.08 -45.39 35.96
CA VAL A 561 -3.03 -46.67 35.25
C VAL A 561 -1.59 -46.94 34.84
N ASP A 562 -1.01 -48.03 35.35
CA ASP A 562 0.26 -48.55 34.88
C ASP A 562 0.04 -49.72 33.91
N CYS A 563 0.56 -49.60 32.69
CA CYS A 563 0.54 -50.67 31.70
C CYS A 563 1.85 -51.45 31.74
N LEU A 564 1.78 -52.72 32.18
CA LEU A 564 2.91 -53.62 32.30
C LEU A 564 2.90 -54.67 31.20
N TYR A 565 4.02 -54.84 30.49
CA TYR A 565 4.14 -55.85 29.43
C TYR A 565 5.54 -56.45 29.33
N ARG A 566 5.62 -57.67 28.83
CA ARG A 566 6.88 -58.34 28.50
C ARG A 566 6.71 -59.27 27.31
N THR A 567 7.81 -59.60 26.65
CA THR A 567 7.79 -60.47 25.47
C THR A 567 8.65 -61.73 25.66
N HIS A 568 8.30 -62.78 24.93
CA HIS A 568 9.10 -63.99 24.76
C HIS A 568 9.94 -63.85 23.50
N ILE A 569 11.26 -63.76 23.66
CA ILE A 569 12.21 -63.48 22.58
C ILE A 569 12.90 -64.78 22.18
N GLN A 570 13.09 -64.98 20.88
CA GLN A 570 13.82 -66.13 20.36
C GLN A 570 15.18 -66.30 21.05
N ASN A 571 15.49 -67.53 21.47
CA ASN A 571 16.70 -67.96 22.19
C ASN A 571 16.86 -67.40 23.62
N ASP A 572 16.30 -66.23 23.91
CA ASP A 572 16.42 -65.54 25.21
C ASP A 572 15.27 -65.92 26.18
N GLY A 573 14.14 -66.40 25.66
CA GLY A 573 12.96 -66.75 26.45
C GLY A 573 12.16 -65.51 26.89
N TRP A 574 11.40 -65.65 27.99
CA TRP A 574 10.68 -64.51 28.57
C TRP A 574 11.64 -63.51 29.21
N GLU A 575 11.41 -62.23 28.97
CA GLU A 575 12.05 -61.18 29.75
C GLU A 575 11.73 -61.34 31.24
N LYS A 576 12.73 -61.11 32.09
CA LYS A 576 12.62 -61.33 33.54
C LYS A 576 11.68 -60.32 34.21
N GLU A 577 11.68 -59.09 33.72
CA GLU A 577 10.92 -57.96 34.26
C GLU A 577 9.86 -57.52 33.26
N PHE A 578 8.72 -57.06 33.77
CA PHE A 578 7.75 -56.34 32.95
C PHE A 578 8.26 -54.93 32.69
N LYS A 579 8.11 -54.48 31.46
CA LYS A 579 8.30 -53.09 31.03
C LYS A 579 7.03 -52.32 31.27
N THR A 580 7.19 -51.02 31.51
CA THR A 580 6.08 -50.14 31.89
C THR A 580 6.00 -48.94 30.96
N ASN A 581 4.78 -48.53 30.61
CA ASN A 581 4.45 -47.20 30.06
C ASN A 581 5.47 -46.64 29.04
N GLY A 582 5.54 -47.28 27.87
CA GLY A 582 6.35 -46.81 26.73
C GLY A 582 7.80 -47.31 26.71
N GLU A 583 8.26 -48.01 27.74
CA GLU A 583 9.55 -48.71 27.71
C GLU A 583 9.56 -49.82 26.64
N MET A 584 10.69 -50.03 25.97
CA MET A 584 10.77 -51.09 24.96
C MET A 584 10.83 -52.48 25.63
N SER A 585 9.91 -53.35 25.25
CA SER A 585 9.99 -54.81 25.48
C SER A 585 10.42 -55.50 24.18
N GLY A 586 11.39 -56.40 24.26
CA GLY A 586 11.99 -57.06 23.10
C GLY A 586 13.42 -56.60 22.79
N THR A 587 13.87 -56.81 21.55
CA THR A 587 15.22 -56.46 21.08
C THR A 587 15.20 -55.80 19.71
N ALA A 588 15.45 -54.49 19.62
CA ALA A 588 15.69 -53.83 18.34
C ALA A 588 17.13 -54.10 17.82
N GLY A 589 17.27 -54.43 16.53
CA GLY A 589 18.57 -54.54 15.85
C GLY A 589 19.37 -55.83 16.11
N ARG A 590 18.86 -56.73 16.96
CA ARG A 590 19.48 -58.05 17.23
C ARG A 590 18.96 -59.16 16.32
N SER A 591 17.99 -58.86 15.46
CA SER A 591 17.37 -59.82 14.55
C SER A 591 16.72 -61.04 15.21
N LEU A 592 16.25 -60.88 16.45
CA LEU A 592 15.51 -61.92 17.18
C LEU A 592 14.01 -61.66 17.08
N ARG A 593 13.23 -62.70 16.79
CA ARG A 593 11.76 -62.59 16.73
C ARG A 593 11.15 -62.59 18.13
N LEU A 594 10.04 -61.88 18.27
CA LEU A 594 9.08 -62.12 19.34
C LEU A 594 8.26 -63.37 19.01
N GLU A 595 8.02 -64.22 20.00
CA GLU A 595 7.22 -65.45 19.89
C GLU A 595 5.94 -65.38 20.74
N GLY A 596 5.90 -64.49 21.73
CA GLY A 596 4.71 -64.23 22.54
C GLY A 596 4.82 -62.95 23.36
N ILE A 597 3.70 -62.51 23.92
CA ILE A 597 3.57 -61.30 24.74
C ILE A 597 2.57 -61.53 25.88
N GLU A 598 2.85 -60.90 27.02
CA GLU A 598 1.92 -60.73 28.14
C GLU A 598 1.79 -59.22 28.41
N VAL A 599 0.57 -58.72 28.51
CA VAL A 599 0.22 -57.34 28.84
C VAL A 599 -0.83 -57.36 29.95
N LYS A 600 -0.68 -56.50 30.97
CA LYS A 600 -1.64 -56.33 32.07
C LYS A 600 -1.66 -54.87 32.51
N LEU A 601 -2.77 -54.44 33.10
CA LEU A 601 -2.88 -53.13 33.73
C LEU A 601 -2.87 -53.24 35.25
N GLU A 602 -2.28 -52.24 35.90
CA GLU A 602 -2.43 -51.97 37.33
C GLU A 602 -3.15 -50.61 37.44
N SER A 603 -4.45 -50.64 37.72
CA SER A 603 -5.31 -49.46 37.82
C SER A 603 -6.16 -49.48 39.09
N GLU A 604 -6.51 -48.31 39.62
CA GLU A 604 -7.44 -48.19 40.76
C GLU A 604 -8.94 -48.29 40.35
N GLY A 605 -9.24 -48.26 39.04
CA GLY A 605 -10.58 -48.39 38.45
C GLY A 605 -10.89 -49.75 37.81
N ASP A 606 -12.10 -49.91 37.28
CA ASP A 606 -12.53 -51.09 36.50
C ASP A 606 -12.05 -50.97 35.05
N LEU A 607 -10.74 -51.13 34.89
CA LEU A 607 -10.04 -51.07 33.62
C LEU A 607 -9.19 -52.33 33.43
N GLY A 608 -9.46 -53.06 32.37
CA GLY A 608 -8.70 -54.24 31.93
C GLY A 608 -8.17 -54.05 30.52
N ILE A 609 -7.32 -54.96 30.07
CA ILE A 609 -6.77 -54.92 28.71
C ILE A 609 -6.91 -56.27 28.02
N HIS A 610 -7.27 -56.24 26.73
CA HIS A 610 -7.24 -57.42 25.89
C HIS A 610 -6.42 -57.21 24.61
N TYR A 611 -5.74 -58.26 24.19
CA TYR A 611 -4.83 -58.23 23.06
C TYR A 611 -4.80 -59.57 22.35
N LYS A 612 -4.41 -59.55 21.08
CA LYS A 612 -4.16 -60.76 20.28
C LYS A 612 -3.07 -60.47 19.26
N THR A 613 -2.37 -61.51 18.84
CA THR A 613 -1.27 -61.38 17.88
C THR A 613 -1.56 -62.14 16.59
N HIS A 614 -0.93 -61.67 15.51
CA HIS A 614 -0.84 -62.41 14.25
C HIS A 614 0.41 -63.27 14.28
N ILE A 615 0.25 -64.58 14.20
CA ILE A 615 1.34 -65.55 14.37
C ILE A 615 1.63 -66.22 13.04
N GLU A 616 2.90 -66.42 12.73
CA GLU A 616 3.34 -67.14 11.53
C GLU A 616 2.60 -68.49 11.37
N ASN A 617 2.15 -68.77 10.14
CA ASN A 617 1.41 -69.98 9.73
C ASN A 617 0.07 -70.24 10.44
N ILE A 618 -0.34 -69.37 11.37
CA ILE A 618 -1.62 -69.48 12.10
C ILE A 618 -2.55 -68.32 11.72
N GLY A 619 -2.00 -67.12 11.56
CA GLY A 619 -2.75 -65.88 11.37
C GLY A 619 -3.09 -65.22 12.70
N TRP A 620 -4.11 -64.35 12.68
CA TRP A 620 -4.66 -63.76 13.90
C TRP A 620 -5.22 -64.84 14.83
N GLU A 621 -4.91 -64.76 16.12
CA GLU A 621 -5.55 -65.61 17.12
C GLU A 621 -7.08 -65.40 17.12
N LYS A 622 -7.83 -66.51 17.28
CA LYS A 622 -9.30 -66.47 17.25
C LYS A 622 -9.91 -65.79 18.47
N ASN A 623 -9.25 -65.90 19.63
CA ASN A 623 -9.70 -65.35 20.90
C ASN A 623 -8.70 -64.28 21.35
N TRP A 624 -9.22 -63.19 21.88
CA TRP A 624 -8.43 -62.21 22.62
C TRP A 624 -7.94 -62.80 23.94
N LYS A 625 -6.75 -62.40 24.35
CA LYS A 625 -6.13 -62.67 25.65
C LYS A 625 -6.33 -61.46 26.53
N ALA A 626 -6.54 -61.67 27.83
CA ALA A 626 -6.75 -60.58 28.77
C ALA A 626 -5.71 -60.60 29.90
N ASP A 627 -5.36 -59.42 30.42
CA ASP A 627 -4.74 -59.22 31.74
C ASP A 627 -3.68 -60.26 32.16
N GLY A 628 -2.57 -60.27 31.43
CA GLY A 628 -1.40 -61.12 31.69
C GLY A 628 -1.45 -62.51 31.05
N GLU A 629 -2.53 -62.87 30.37
CA GLU A 629 -2.59 -64.12 29.59
C GLU A 629 -1.67 -64.08 28.36
N MET A 630 -0.84 -65.11 28.17
CA MET A 630 0.03 -65.18 26.99
C MET A 630 -0.74 -65.17 25.67
N SER A 631 -0.41 -64.23 24.78
CA SER A 631 -0.70 -64.23 23.34
C SER A 631 0.55 -64.67 22.56
N GLY A 632 0.39 -65.49 21.52
CA GLY A 632 1.51 -66.07 20.75
C GLY A 632 1.73 -67.57 20.98
N THR A 633 2.93 -68.06 20.71
CA THR A 633 3.30 -69.48 20.92
C THR A 633 4.58 -69.62 21.73
N LYS A 634 4.64 -70.64 22.60
CA LYS A 634 5.84 -70.97 23.37
C LYS A 634 6.45 -72.27 22.87
N GLY A 635 7.74 -72.24 22.54
CA GLY A 635 8.51 -73.44 22.17
C GLY A 635 8.19 -74.00 20.78
N GLN A 636 7.39 -73.30 19.96
CA GLN A 636 7.07 -73.70 18.58
C GLN A 636 7.92 -72.98 17.53
N GLY A 637 8.65 -71.93 17.93
CA GLY A 637 9.55 -71.19 17.04
C GLY A 637 8.85 -70.28 16.02
N LEU A 638 7.57 -69.97 16.21
CA LEU A 638 6.79 -69.12 15.30
C LEU A 638 6.93 -67.64 15.70
N ARG A 639 7.12 -66.76 14.71
CA ARG A 639 7.19 -65.30 14.94
C ARG A 639 5.81 -64.67 15.13
N LEU A 640 5.76 -63.59 15.91
CA LEU A 640 4.70 -62.60 15.83
C LEU A 640 4.95 -61.67 14.63
N GLU A 641 3.90 -61.29 13.92
CA GLU A 641 3.96 -60.38 12.76
C GLU A 641 3.15 -59.09 12.97
N ALA A 642 2.13 -59.12 13.82
CA ALA A 642 1.31 -57.97 14.19
C ALA A 642 0.61 -58.19 15.53
N ILE A 643 0.06 -57.12 16.10
CA ILE A 643 -0.70 -57.11 17.36
C ILE A 643 -1.88 -56.15 17.28
N GLN A 644 -2.95 -56.48 18.01
CA GLN A 644 -4.05 -55.57 18.35
C GLN A 644 -4.23 -55.58 19.86
N ILE A 645 -4.53 -54.42 20.43
CA ILE A 645 -4.71 -54.17 21.86
C ILE A 645 -5.87 -53.19 22.03
N GLU A 646 -6.79 -53.50 22.93
CA GLU A 646 -7.97 -52.71 23.28
C GLU A 646 -8.13 -52.68 24.81
N LEU A 647 -8.74 -51.60 25.33
CA LEU A 647 -9.11 -51.49 26.73
C LEU A 647 -10.51 -52.08 26.97
N THR A 648 -10.74 -52.59 28.18
CA THR A 648 -12.00 -53.19 28.62
C THR A 648 -12.35 -52.75 30.03
N GLY A 649 -13.57 -53.09 30.48
CA GLY A 649 -14.07 -52.67 31.80
C GLY A 649 -14.92 -51.40 31.72
N ALA A 650 -15.57 -51.05 32.83
CA ALA A 650 -16.48 -49.91 32.89
C ALA A 650 -15.80 -48.54 32.74
N ASP A 651 -14.48 -48.48 32.91
CA ASP A 651 -13.70 -47.24 32.79
C ASP A 651 -12.95 -47.14 31.44
N ALA A 652 -13.16 -48.07 30.50
CA ALA A 652 -12.42 -48.12 29.23
C ALA A 652 -12.63 -46.89 28.34
N ASP A 653 -13.80 -46.26 28.39
CA ASP A 653 -14.15 -45.05 27.61
C ASP A 653 -13.52 -43.76 28.16
N LYS A 654 -12.70 -43.87 29.22
CA LYS A 654 -11.98 -42.75 29.84
C LYS A 654 -10.50 -42.72 29.44
N PHE A 655 -10.03 -43.72 28.71
CA PHE A 655 -8.62 -43.89 28.37
C PHE A 655 -8.44 -44.38 26.94
N ASP A 656 -7.33 -43.98 26.33
CA ASP A 656 -6.82 -44.50 25.06
C ASP A 656 -5.62 -45.42 25.32
N VAL A 657 -5.52 -46.55 24.60
CA VAL A 657 -4.29 -47.36 24.54
C VAL A 657 -3.57 -47.15 23.20
N TYR A 658 -2.32 -46.71 23.27
CA TYR A 658 -1.44 -46.60 22.11
C TYR A 658 -0.33 -47.64 22.17
N TYR A 659 -0.05 -48.26 21.02
CA TYR A 659 1.04 -49.24 20.89
C TYR A 659 1.71 -49.17 19.54
N ARG A 660 3.02 -49.37 19.53
CA ARG A 660 3.83 -49.42 18.30
C ARG A 660 4.82 -50.56 18.37
N VAL A 661 5.21 -51.07 17.21
CA VAL A 661 6.10 -52.22 17.09
C VAL A 661 7.30 -51.92 16.19
N HIS A 662 8.41 -52.58 16.50
CA HIS A 662 9.59 -52.63 15.64
C HIS A 662 9.50 -53.90 14.77
N ALA A 663 9.32 -53.72 13.47
CA ALA A 663 9.18 -54.82 12.51
C ALA A 663 10.45 -54.97 11.65
N GLN A 664 10.83 -56.21 11.38
CA GLN A 664 11.97 -56.53 10.50
C GLN A 664 11.83 -55.80 9.15
N ASN A 665 12.92 -55.21 8.67
CA ASN A 665 13.03 -54.44 7.42
C ASN A 665 12.26 -53.09 7.39
N PHE A 666 11.37 -52.83 8.34
CA PHE A 666 10.59 -51.59 8.41
C PHE A 666 11.02 -50.68 9.56
N GLY A 667 11.75 -51.20 10.54
CA GLY A 667 12.11 -50.45 11.74
C GLY A 667 10.91 -50.22 12.64
N TRP A 668 10.88 -49.09 13.34
CA TRP A 668 9.71 -48.71 14.12
C TRP A 668 8.59 -48.16 13.23
N LEU A 669 7.39 -48.70 13.41
CA LEU A 669 6.15 -48.21 12.83
C LEU A 669 5.53 -47.10 13.72
N ASN A 670 4.53 -46.39 13.20
CA ASN A 670 3.79 -45.39 13.97
C ASN A 670 2.92 -46.03 15.06
N TRP A 671 2.32 -45.21 15.93
CA TRP A 671 1.39 -45.65 16.96
C TRP A 671 0.04 -46.11 16.36
N ALA A 672 -0.40 -47.31 16.72
CA ALA A 672 -1.79 -47.74 16.60
C ALA A 672 -2.55 -47.37 17.88
N LYS A 673 -3.87 -47.24 17.78
CA LYS A 673 -4.78 -46.83 18.86
C LYS A 673 -5.96 -47.81 18.95
N ASP A 674 -6.40 -48.15 20.17
CA ASP A 674 -7.69 -48.81 20.49
C ASP A 674 -8.19 -49.84 19.47
N GLY A 675 -7.45 -50.95 19.35
CA GLY A 675 -7.82 -52.07 18.49
C GLY A 675 -7.34 -51.98 17.05
N ASP A 676 -6.83 -50.85 16.60
CA ASP A 676 -6.18 -50.76 15.28
C ASP A 676 -4.96 -51.67 15.19
N SER A 677 -4.76 -52.32 14.05
CA SER A 677 -3.60 -53.21 13.93
C SER A 677 -2.27 -52.44 14.03
N ALA A 678 -1.25 -53.08 14.61
CA ALA A 678 0.14 -52.63 14.58
C ALA A 678 1.04 -53.75 14.04
N GLY A 679 1.94 -53.45 13.09
CA GLY A 679 2.89 -54.43 12.52
C GLY A 679 2.75 -54.68 11.03
N THR A 680 3.21 -55.85 10.57
CA THR A 680 3.35 -56.17 9.15
C THR A 680 2.74 -57.53 8.78
N ALA A 681 1.47 -57.74 9.14
CA ALA A 681 0.81 -59.04 8.95
C ALA A 681 0.86 -59.48 7.48
N GLY A 682 1.22 -60.75 7.27
CA GLY A 682 1.25 -61.39 5.95
C GLY A 682 2.53 -61.16 5.13
N PHE A 683 3.38 -60.18 5.48
CA PHE A 683 4.68 -59.97 4.82
C PHE A 683 5.77 -60.99 5.23
N GLY A 684 5.53 -61.78 6.27
CA GLY A 684 6.53 -62.71 6.79
C GLY A 684 7.64 -62.05 7.62
N ASN A 685 7.49 -60.77 7.98
CA ASN A 685 8.45 -60.05 8.81
C ASN A 685 8.14 -60.24 10.29
N ARG A 686 9.17 -60.56 11.08
CA ARG A 686 9.06 -60.70 12.55
C ARG A 686 8.91 -59.34 13.22
N LEU A 687 8.11 -59.29 14.28
CA LEU A 687 8.25 -58.27 15.30
C LEU A 687 9.50 -58.53 16.13
N GLU A 688 10.20 -57.47 16.49
CA GLU A 688 11.43 -57.50 17.28
C GLU A 688 11.29 -56.73 18.60
N GLY A 689 10.36 -55.79 18.70
CA GLY A 689 10.09 -55.05 19.92
C GLY A 689 8.74 -54.33 19.91
N ILE A 690 8.27 -53.91 21.09
CA ILE A 690 6.99 -53.22 21.29
C ILE A 690 7.10 -52.15 22.38
N LYS A 691 6.34 -51.07 22.23
CA LYS A 691 6.05 -50.06 23.26
C LYS A 691 4.53 -49.92 23.40
N ILE A 692 4.03 -49.80 24.62
CA ILE A 692 2.60 -49.64 24.93
C ILE A 692 2.45 -48.53 25.99
N VAL A 693 1.51 -47.60 25.78
CA VAL A 693 1.13 -46.56 26.74
C VAL A 693 -0.39 -46.50 26.85
N VAL A 694 -0.88 -46.18 28.05
CA VAL A 694 -2.29 -45.87 28.30
C VAL A 694 -2.35 -44.43 28.79
N VAL A 695 -3.20 -43.62 28.18
CA VAL A 695 -3.37 -42.19 28.48
C VAL A 695 -4.86 -41.87 28.62
N PRO A 696 -5.25 -40.77 29.29
CA PRO A 696 -6.64 -40.31 29.27
C PRO A 696 -7.18 -40.16 27.84
N GLU A 697 -8.47 -40.43 27.65
CA GLU A 697 -9.13 -40.32 26.33
C GLU A 697 -8.89 -38.94 25.72
N GLY A 698 -8.42 -38.92 24.47
CA GLY A 698 -8.15 -37.70 23.72
C GLY A 698 -6.75 -37.10 23.91
N GLU A 699 -5.92 -37.67 24.79
CA GLU A 699 -4.49 -37.33 24.86
C GLU A 699 -3.69 -38.02 23.74
N THR A 700 -2.57 -37.39 23.36
CA THR A 700 -1.68 -37.90 22.31
C THR A 700 -0.58 -38.78 22.88
N PRO A 701 -0.13 -39.83 22.17
CA PRO A 701 0.99 -40.66 22.61
C PRO A 701 2.33 -39.90 22.55
N PRO A 702 3.41 -40.42 23.19
CA PRO A 702 4.73 -39.82 23.11
C PRO A 702 5.23 -39.60 21.67
N GLU A 703 5.93 -38.47 21.44
CA GLU A 703 6.53 -38.15 20.14
C GLU A 703 7.45 -39.28 19.63
N VAL A 704 7.39 -39.54 18.33
CA VAL A 704 8.19 -40.59 17.67
C VAL A 704 9.50 -40.04 17.12
N GLU A 705 10.54 -40.87 17.09
CA GLU A 705 11.86 -40.48 16.62
C GLU A 705 11.88 -40.25 15.09
N ALA A 706 12.69 -39.28 14.62
CA ALA A 706 12.83 -38.96 13.20
C ALA A 706 13.27 -40.19 12.38
N GLY A 707 12.56 -40.48 11.29
CA GLY A 707 12.76 -41.69 10.48
C GLY A 707 11.87 -42.88 10.86
N THR A 708 10.94 -42.71 11.81
CA THR A 708 9.80 -43.61 12.04
C THR A 708 8.93 -43.69 10.77
N ASN A 709 8.40 -44.87 10.47
CA ASN A 709 7.44 -45.04 9.38
C ASN A 709 6.08 -44.40 9.76
N ASP A 710 5.47 -43.63 8.85
CA ASP A 710 4.21 -42.93 9.12
C ASP A 710 3.01 -43.87 9.36
N GLN A 711 3.09 -45.12 8.90
CA GLN A 711 2.04 -46.12 9.07
C GLN A 711 2.27 -46.96 10.34
N ALA A 712 1.20 -47.21 11.11
CA ALA A 712 1.22 -48.12 12.25
C ALA A 712 1.10 -49.60 11.83
N PHE A 713 0.47 -49.86 10.68
CA PHE A 713 0.28 -51.20 10.14
C PHE A 713 0.36 -51.25 8.62
N ILE A 714 1.01 -52.28 8.12
CA ILE A 714 1.22 -52.53 6.70
C ILE A 714 0.83 -53.97 6.42
N SER A 715 -0.21 -54.21 5.63
CA SER A 715 -0.64 -55.56 5.24
C SER A 715 -0.48 -55.78 3.74
N ASN A 716 -0.24 -57.03 3.33
CA ASN A 716 -0.14 -57.44 1.94
C ASN A 716 -1.37 -58.24 1.49
N ASN A 717 -2.56 -57.74 1.82
CA ASN A 717 -3.80 -58.32 1.29
C ASN A 717 -3.84 -58.31 -0.24
#